data_AF-A0A3M7N5D8-F1
#
_entry.id   AF-A0A3M7N5D8-F1
#
_cell.length_a   1.000
_cell.length_b   1.000
_cell.length_c   1.000
_cell.angle_alpha   90.00
_cell.angle_beta   90.00
_cell.angle_gamma   90.00
#
_symmetry.space_group_name_H-M   'P 1'
#
loop_
_entity.id
_entity.type
_entity.pdbx_description
1 polymer ?
#
loop_
_entity_poly.entity_id
_entity_poly.type
_entity_poly.pdbx_seq_one_letter_code
_entity_poly.pdbx_strand_id
1 'polypeptide(L)'
;MSETLQELAEVPKEFFKDGTQFINRCTKPDRREFLKISQAVGMGFLIMGAIGYFIKLKPASTGIGGDMFCLFFDGRTKQIHALNGSGRSAKNTTLGQVKSELQQSETSLGISALAVTVPGAAAGWVDTVEKFGSGKLSLEQILTPAIKLAEDGFPVSEFSAGFWQDGEELLKNASPNFREMLRRDKDSESFARAPRAGEIMRNPTLAQTFRTLASEGKKGFYTGRIAQAIVDVLKLRGGHMELSDLEYHIEQGTEETTPISLKFRGQNVSDPAHPSSSRTPLRHVELWEHPPNGQGIVALIALGIFEELERTRQIISFRSEDHNSIHYLHAAIESLRIAFADARWWVTDPDKAHSPVPPSSLISRPYLAERAKLFSKDRASPCPHGQPSPAHNHSDTVYFCVTDKDGNAISFINSNYAGFGSGIIPERCGFTLQNRGANFALDPQDHPNIYKGGKRPYHTIIPGLITQGFDEHPDERELHSVFGVMGGFMQPQGHLQVLLNMEVFNMNPQEALDAPRFCIAADAPSNDGFGGQKVFLEEGIDDKVVQGLRDLGHNVELVTGWKDRGVFGRVLCLVKMKLATVLTALIATVDTVAAGRSLRHVGRRDPQRMQPVARQPIVPAADPSSFEKRTRSKYDTPRTKKFAVNGTAGSIPYVDFDIGESYAGLLPISEEYNASELYFWFFPSENPAASKEILIWLNGGPGCSSLEGFLQENGPFVWQYGTYRPVPNPWTWVNLTNIVWVEQPVGTGFSRGEVTATSETDVADQFLGFFKNFVDTFALQGYTVYITGESYAGYYVPYIANAMIEANDTTYYNFSSLLIYDPSLSSDVVQQQIPTAPFVNYWDSLLGLNKSFVEDINKRAGECGYTAFLEQALTFPPEGPLPTPPNLSNDADNCDLFDDVFNAVSIVNPCFDIYQVATTCPLLWDVLGFPGSIPYTPTGAFVYFNLTSVQEAIHAPIQEWEECSSRDVFVDGVDKSPPSALSVLPHVIDHADRVVIGHGILDMVLIYNGTLVAIQNMTFGGKQGFSKPPSEWDDFYVPYHVSGSDSTSLATLAGAGVMGQTHTERGLTLVTIELSGHMVPQYAPSAAYRHVEFLLGRIPSLSTVGPFTTSPDTSY
;
A
#
# COMPACT_ATOMS: atom_id res chain seq x y z
N MET A 1 -45.60 -43.42 -15.58
CA MET A 1 -44.64 -42.71 -16.46
C MET A 1 -44.92 -41.19 -16.47
N SER A 2 -45.34 -40.59 -15.34
CA SER A 2 -45.61 -39.14 -15.25
C SER A 2 -45.15 -38.45 -13.96
N GLU A 3 -44.56 -39.17 -12.99
CA GLU A 3 -43.96 -38.52 -11.80
C GLU A 3 -42.45 -38.30 -11.99
N THR A 4 -41.76 -39.20 -12.69
CA THR A 4 -40.31 -39.12 -12.94
C THR A 4 -39.90 -38.02 -13.93
N LEU A 5 -40.85 -37.49 -14.72
CA LEU A 5 -40.62 -36.37 -15.65
C LEU A 5 -40.88 -35.00 -15.03
N GLN A 6 -41.56 -34.94 -13.88
CA GLN A 6 -41.75 -33.70 -13.12
C GLN A 6 -40.55 -33.41 -12.21
N GLU A 7 -39.92 -34.44 -11.63
CA GLU A 7 -38.68 -34.30 -10.84
C GLU A 7 -37.49 -33.84 -11.70
N LEU A 8 -37.40 -34.28 -12.97
CA LEU A 8 -36.32 -33.85 -13.89
C LEU A 8 -36.48 -32.41 -14.42
N ALA A 9 -37.66 -31.80 -14.27
CA ALA A 9 -37.93 -30.41 -14.66
C ALA A 9 -37.73 -29.40 -13.51
N GLU A 10 -37.68 -29.88 -12.25
CA GLU A 10 -37.34 -29.08 -11.07
C GLU A 10 -35.83 -28.95 -10.87
N VAL A 11 -35.02 -29.93 -11.29
CA VAL A 11 -33.54 -29.90 -11.17
C VAL A 11 -32.90 -28.69 -11.86
N PRO A 12 -33.30 -28.24 -13.07
CA PRO A 12 -32.77 -27.02 -13.66
C PRO A 12 -33.24 -25.75 -12.95
N LYS A 13 -34.43 -25.77 -12.32
CA LYS A 13 -34.96 -24.64 -11.54
C LYS A 13 -34.29 -24.53 -10.17
N GLU A 14 -34.01 -25.63 -9.49
CA GLU A 14 -33.15 -25.65 -8.30
C GLU A 14 -31.69 -25.35 -8.67
N PHE A 15 -31.16 -25.87 -9.77
CA PHE A 15 -29.81 -25.53 -10.25
C PHE A 15 -29.70 -24.05 -10.67
N PHE A 16 -30.76 -23.44 -11.19
CA PHE A 16 -30.78 -21.98 -11.42
C PHE A 16 -31.01 -21.21 -10.12
N LYS A 17 -31.79 -21.70 -9.15
CA LYS A 17 -32.02 -21.02 -7.87
C LYS A 17 -30.80 -21.11 -6.94
N ASP A 18 -30.14 -22.26 -6.91
CA ASP A 18 -28.88 -22.52 -6.22
C ASP A 18 -27.70 -21.95 -7.00
N GLY A 19 -27.75 -21.97 -8.33
CA GLY A 19 -26.80 -21.27 -9.21
C GLY A 19 -26.90 -19.76 -9.05
N THR A 20 -28.10 -19.20 -8.85
CA THR A 20 -28.30 -17.78 -8.55
C THR A 20 -27.93 -17.47 -7.09
N GLN A 21 -28.12 -18.39 -6.13
CA GLN A 21 -27.58 -18.25 -4.77
C GLN A 21 -26.05 -18.42 -4.69
N PHE A 22 -25.44 -19.19 -5.59
CA PHE A 22 -24.00 -19.44 -5.68
C PHE A 22 -23.29 -18.31 -6.44
N ILE A 23 -23.91 -17.80 -7.52
CA ILE A 23 -23.46 -16.61 -8.25
C ILE A 23 -23.64 -15.34 -7.38
N ASN A 24 -24.71 -15.23 -6.59
CA ASN A 24 -24.89 -14.16 -5.59
C ASN A 24 -24.02 -14.31 -4.33
N ARG A 25 -23.23 -15.39 -4.20
CA ARG A 25 -22.30 -15.62 -3.07
C ARG A 25 -20.82 -15.65 -3.48
N CYS A 26 -20.51 -15.44 -4.75
CA CYS A 26 -19.13 -15.43 -5.25
C CYS A 26 -18.74 -14.07 -5.83
N THR A 27 -18.41 -13.13 -4.95
CA THR A 27 -17.70 -11.89 -5.30
C THR A 27 -16.58 -11.60 -4.29
N LYS A 28 -15.34 -11.83 -4.74
CA LYS A 28 -14.03 -11.69 -4.05
C LYS A 28 -13.85 -12.66 -2.86
N PRO A 29 -12.60 -12.96 -2.40
CA PRO A 29 -12.43 -13.73 -1.17
C PRO A 29 -13.26 -13.06 -0.08
N ASP A 30 -14.19 -13.82 0.48
CA ASP A 30 -15.25 -13.32 1.35
C ASP A 30 -14.62 -12.83 2.67
N ARG A 31 -14.67 -11.52 2.90
CA ARG A 31 -14.24 -10.88 4.16
C ARG A 31 -15.23 -11.17 5.29
N ARG A 32 -16.48 -11.56 5.04
CA ARG A 32 -17.45 -11.96 6.09
C ARG A 32 -17.23 -13.41 6.51
N GLU A 33 -16.90 -14.34 5.62
CA GLU A 33 -16.32 -15.63 6.01
C GLU A 33 -14.99 -15.39 6.71
N PHE A 34 -14.04 -14.63 6.14
CA PHE A 34 -12.73 -14.34 6.75
C PHE A 34 -12.81 -13.56 8.08
N LEU A 35 -13.80 -12.68 8.27
CA LEU A 35 -14.07 -11.97 9.54
C LEU A 35 -14.82 -12.86 10.52
N LYS A 36 -15.80 -13.68 10.11
CA LYS A 36 -16.40 -14.69 11.00
C LYS A 36 -15.37 -15.76 11.40
N ILE A 37 -14.41 -16.03 10.53
CA ILE A 37 -13.23 -16.88 10.71
C ILE A 37 -12.20 -16.19 11.64
N SER A 38 -11.94 -14.89 11.47
CA SER A 38 -11.01 -14.11 12.31
C SER A 38 -11.62 -13.78 13.68
N GLN A 39 -12.94 -13.71 13.78
CA GLN A 39 -13.68 -13.43 15.01
C GLN A 39 -13.96 -14.70 15.83
N ALA A 40 -13.77 -15.91 15.28
CA ALA A 40 -14.12 -17.16 15.96
C ALA A 40 -12.94 -18.00 16.51
N VAL A 41 -11.66 -17.60 16.43
CA VAL A 41 -10.56 -18.56 16.75
C VAL A 41 -9.23 -17.95 17.17
N GLY A 42 -8.60 -18.60 18.14
CA GLY A 42 -7.18 -18.43 18.46
C GLY A 42 -6.20 -19.03 17.45
N MET A 43 -4.92 -18.96 17.83
CA MET A 43 -3.70 -19.14 17.05
C MET A 43 -3.71 -20.25 15.97
N GLY A 44 -4.35 -21.39 16.21
CA GLY A 44 -4.37 -22.52 15.26
C GLY A 44 -4.97 -22.22 13.88
N PHE A 45 -6.00 -21.37 13.77
CA PHE A 45 -6.65 -21.07 12.48
C PHE A 45 -5.89 -20.05 11.63
N LEU A 46 -5.24 -19.08 12.27
CA LEU A 46 -4.37 -18.12 11.58
C LEU A 46 -3.10 -18.79 11.07
N ILE A 47 -2.47 -19.64 11.89
CA ILE A 47 -1.24 -20.36 11.53
C ILE A 47 -1.48 -21.24 10.30
N MET A 48 -2.49 -22.09 10.36
CA MET A 48 -2.73 -23.10 9.33
C MET A 48 -3.57 -22.62 8.15
N GLY A 49 -4.46 -21.64 8.35
CA GLY A 49 -5.12 -20.92 7.28
C GLY A 49 -4.12 -20.12 6.44
N ALA A 50 -3.12 -19.50 7.08
CA ALA A 50 -2.00 -18.84 6.39
C ALA A 50 -1.09 -19.88 5.70
N ILE A 51 -0.69 -20.95 6.38
CA ILE A 51 0.11 -22.04 5.77
C ILE A 51 -0.59 -22.63 4.54
N GLY A 52 -1.87 -22.98 4.65
CA GLY A 52 -2.64 -23.54 3.54
C GLY A 52 -2.88 -22.54 2.40
N TYR A 53 -3.03 -21.25 2.73
CA TYR A 53 -3.07 -20.15 1.75
C TYR A 53 -1.72 -19.99 1.04
N PHE A 54 -0.60 -20.03 1.75
CA PHE A 54 0.75 -19.85 1.18
C PHE A 54 1.28 -21.08 0.44
N ILE A 55 1.03 -22.30 0.92
CA ILE A 55 1.35 -23.55 0.21
C ILE A 55 0.69 -23.59 -1.16
N LYS A 56 -0.50 -23.02 -1.24
CA LYS A 56 -1.23 -22.94 -2.49
C LYS A 56 -0.77 -21.79 -3.38
N LEU A 57 -0.58 -20.58 -2.82
CA LEU A 57 -0.15 -19.41 -3.60
C LEU A 57 1.32 -19.47 -4.03
N LYS A 58 2.17 -20.18 -3.28
CA LYS A 58 3.62 -20.29 -3.51
C LYS A 58 4.12 -21.73 -3.24
N PRO A 59 3.66 -22.75 -3.98
CA PRO A 59 4.14 -24.11 -3.80
C PRO A 59 5.62 -24.28 -4.14
N ALA A 60 6.19 -23.33 -4.87
CA ALA A 60 7.62 -23.19 -5.11
C ALA A 60 8.41 -22.67 -3.89
N SER A 61 7.79 -22.41 -2.74
CA SER A 61 8.49 -21.85 -1.57
C SER A 61 8.14 -22.54 -0.25
N THR A 62 7.14 -23.42 -0.24
CA THR A 62 6.68 -24.13 0.96
C THR A 62 5.74 -25.27 0.59
N GLY A 63 5.54 -26.23 1.50
CA GLY A 63 4.66 -27.38 1.28
C GLY A 63 4.49 -28.24 2.52
N ILE A 64 3.46 -29.09 2.49
CA ILE A 64 3.25 -30.16 3.49
C ILE A 64 4.37 -31.23 3.41
N GLY A 65 5.04 -31.33 2.26
CA GLY A 65 6.22 -32.17 2.04
C GLY A 65 7.54 -31.57 2.52
N GLY A 66 7.50 -30.47 3.27
CA GLY A 66 8.65 -29.79 3.85
C GLY A 66 8.77 -29.94 5.37
N ASP A 67 9.48 -29.00 5.99
CA ASP A 67 9.69 -28.90 7.43
C ASP A 67 9.22 -27.54 7.98
N MET A 68 9.00 -27.46 9.29
CA MET A 68 8.62 -26.22 9.98
C MET A 68 9.40 -25.99 11.27
N PHE A 69 9.51 -24.72 11.66
CA PHE A 69 10.00 -24.28 12.96
C PHE A 69 9.09 -23.15 13.48
N CYS A 70 8.91 -23.06 14.79
CA CYS A 70 8.27 -21.88 15.38
C CYS A 70 8.85 -21.49 16.74
N LEU A 71 8.77 -20.20 17.04
CA LEU A 71 8.85 -19.64 18.39
C LEU A 71 7.46 -19.15 18.80
N PHE A 72 7.01 -19.51 19.99
CA PHE A 72 5.74 -19.08 20.56
C PHE A 72 5.97 -18.35 21.88
N PHE A 73 5.57 -17.09 21.95
CA PHE A 73 5.49 -16.32 23.18
C PHE A 73 4.14 -16.55 23.84
N ASP A 74 4.13 -17.08 25.06
CA ASP A 74 2.93 -17.16 25.89
C ASP A 74 2.72 -15.80 26.58
N GLY A 75 1.64 -15.11 26.22
CA GLY A 75 1.31 -13.79 26.76
C GLY A 75 1.07 -13.75 28.26
N ARG A 76 0.64 -14.89 28.83
CA ARG A 76 0.32 -15.05 30.26
C ARG A 76 1.56 -15.38 31.07
N THR A 77 2.33 -16.39 30.65
CA THR A 77 3.51 -16.85 31.41
C THR A 77 4.77 -16.07 31.04
N LYS A 78 4.72 -15.28 29.96
CA LYS A 78 5.86 -14.56 29.37
C LYS A 78 7.01 -15.49 28.94
N GLN A 79 6.74 -16.79 28.81
CA GLN A 79 7.70 -17.79 28.39
C GLN A 79 7.74 -17.89 26.86
N ILE A 80 8.91 -18.27 26.33
CA ILE A 80 9.08 -18.57 24.92
C ILE A 80 9.21 -20.08 24.78
N HIS A 81 8.38 -20.67 23.93
CA HIS A 81 8.42 -22.06 23.55
C HIS A 81 8.96 -22.20 22.13
N ALA A 82 9.70 -23.27 21.84
CA ALA A 82 10.23 -23.53 20.51
C ALA A 82 9.84 -24.94 20.05
N LEU A 83 9.38 -25.07 18.81
CA LEU A 83 9.07 -26.35 18.18
C LEU A 83 9.95 -26.59 16.95
N ASN A 84 10.56 -27.77 16.91
CA ASN A 84 11.35 -28.29 15.81
C ASN A 84 10.56 -29.38 15.06
N GLY A 85 9.91 -28.97 13.98
CA GLY A 85 9.20 -29.85 13.04
C GLY A 85 10.06 -30.22 11.84
N SER A 86 11.36 -30.47 12.04
CA SER A 86 12.25 -31.00 10.98
C SER A 86 12.44 -32.51 11.10
N GLY A 87 12.41 -33.19 9.94
CA GLY A 87 12.57 -34.63 9.90
C GLY A 87 14.00 -35.12 9.66
N ARG A 88 14.15 -36.44 9.81
CA ARG A 88 15.44 -37.15 9.76
C ARG A 88 15.69 -37.75 8.38
N SER A 89 16.95 -37.98 8.07
CA SER A 89 17.37 -38.82 6.95
C SER A 89 16.89 -40.26 7.16
N ALA A 90 16.79 -41.02 6.07
CA ALA A 90 16.45 -42.44 6.11
C ALA A 90 17.42 -43.21 7.03
N LYS A 91 16.87 -43.95 8.00
CA LYS A 91 17.63 -44.54 9.11
C LYS A 91 18.67 -45.57 8.65
N ASN A 92 18.34 -46.36 7.64
CA ASN A 92 19.17 -47.46 7.15
C ASN A 92 20.17 -47.04 6.06
N THR A 93 20.36 -45.74 5.84
CA THR A 93 21.31 -45.22 4.83
C THR A 93 22.63 -44.80 5.46
N THR A 94 23.73 -45.30 4.91
CA THR A 94 25.09 -44.95 5.33
C THR A 94 25.71 -43.89 4.42
N LEU A 95 26.69 -43.13 4.95
CA LEU A 95 27.49 -42.19 4.15
C LEU A 95 28.19 -42.87 2.95
N GLY A 96 28.64 -44.12 3.12
CA GLY A 96 29.29 -44.88 2.06
C GLY A 96 28.35 -45.17 0.88
N GLN A 97 27.10 -45.56 1.16
CA GLN A 97 26.07 -45.74 0.13
C GLN A 97 25.78 -44.42 -0.58
N VAL A 98 25.57 -43.33 0.17
CA VAL A 98 25.36 -41.99 -0.39
C VAL A 98 26.49 -41.58 -1.35
N LYS A 99 27.75 -41.69 -0.93
CA LYS A 99 28.91 -41.34 -1.78
C LYS A 99 29.01 -42.23 -3.02
N SER A 100 28.65 -43.51 -2.92
CA SER A 100 28.68 -44.44 -4.04
C SER A 100 27.61 -44.12 -5.09
N GLU A 101 26.41 -43.77 -4.65
CA GLU A 101 25.26 -43.49 -5.53
C GLU A 101 25.35 -42.11 -6.20
N LEU A 102 26.02 -41.15 -5.56
CA LEU A 102 26.39 -39.86 -6.17
C LEU A 102 27.66 -39.92 -7.06
N GLN A 103 28.16 -41.13 -7.35
CA GLN A 103 29.33 -41.35 -8.23
C GLN A 103 30.61 -40.61 -7.80
N GLN A 104 30.88 -40.48 -6.49
CA GLN A 104 32.08 -39.87 -5.86
C GLN A 104 32.52 -38.46 -6.32
N SER A 105 31.87 -37.87 -7.32
CA SER A 105 32.26 -36.59 -7.94
C SER A 105 31.46 -35.41 -7.42
N GLU A 106 30.32 -35.64 -6.79
CA GLU A 106 29.50 -34.59 -6.21
C GLU A 106 29.83 -34.35 -4.72
N THR A 107 29.98 -33.08 -4.36
CA THR A 107 30.22 -32.63 -2.99
C THR A 107 28.93 -32.47 -2.19
N SER A 108 27.75 -32.56 -2.83
CA SER A 108 26.43 -32.28 -2.26
C SER A 108 25.38 -33.33 -2.65
N LEU A 109 24.30 -33.48 -1.85
CA LEU A 109 23.13 -34.28 -2.24
C LEU A 109 22.20 -33.56 -3.24
N GLY A 110 22.29 -32.23 -3.35
CA GLY A 110 21.53 -31.44 -4.34
C GLY A 110 20.02 -31.69 -4.32
N ILE A 111 19.46 -32.10 -5.47
CA ILE A 111 18.04 -32.44 -5.66
C ILE A 111 17.78 -33.96 -5.69
N SER A 112 18.77 -34.77 -5.33
CA SER A 112 18.65 -36.24 -5.31
C SER A 112 17.53 -36.71 -4.38
N ALA A 113 16.95 -37.88 -4.65
CA ALA A 113 16.02 -38.55 -3.72
C ALA A 113 16.69 -38.84 -2.36
N LEU A 114 18.02 -38.95 -2.32
CA LEU A 114 18.81 -39.09 -1.09
C LEU A 114 18.83 -37.80 -0.25
N ALA A 115 18.55 -36.64 -0.84
CA ALA A 115 18.42 -35.37 -0.15
C ALA A 115 17.06 -35.21 0.55
N VAL A 116 16.11 -36.11 0.33
CA VAL A 116 14.79 -36.06 0.96
C VAL A 116 14.88 -36.64 2.37
N THR A 117 14.69 -35.80 3.38
CA THR A 117 14.44 -36.21 4.76
C THR A 117 12.94 -36.39 4.99
N VAL A 118 12.55 -37.10 6.05
CA VAL A 118 11.13 -37.29 6.39
C VAL A 118 10.45 -35.91 6.45
N PRO A 119 9.35 -35.64 5.75
CA PRO A 119 8.68 -34.34 5.84
C PRO A 119 8.11 -34.10 7.25
N GLY A 120 8.62 -33.10 7.97
CA GLY A 120 8.21 -32.80 9.34
C GLY A 120 7.07 -31.78 9.48
N ALA A 121 6.74 -31.04 8.42
CA ALA A 121 5.73 -29.97 8.46
C ALA A 121 4.36 -30.46 8.93
N ALA A 122 3.86 -31.60 8.43
CA ALA A 122 2.55 -32.11 8.78
C ALA A 122 2.41 -32.41 10.29
N ALA A 123 3.41 -33.04 10.91
CA ALA A 123 3.45 -33.23 12.36
C ALA A 123 3.56 -31.89 13.10
N GLY A 124 4.47 -31.02 12.64
CA GLY A 124 4.68 -29.68 13.18
C GLY A 124 3.40 -28.87 13.29
N TRP A 125 2.57 -28.92 12.25
CA TRP A 125 1.30 -28.23 12.19
C TRP A 125 0.28 -28.76 13.21
N VAL A 126 0.11 -30.09 13.25
CA VAL A 126 -0.82 -30.72 14.19
C VAL A 126 -0.37 -30.45 15.63
N ASP A 127 0.92 -30.62 15.91
CA ASP A 127 1.48 -30.42 17.26
C ASP A 127 1.42 -28.94 17.68
N THR A 128 1.59 -27.99 16.76
CA THR A 128 1.42 -26.56 17.05
C THR A 128 -0.01 -26.25 17.47
N VAL A 129 -1.01 -26.81 16.77
CA VAL A 129 -2.43 -26.63 17.10
C VAL A 129 -2.76 -27.33 18.42
N GLU A 130 -2.25 -28.54 18.66
CA GLU A 130 -2.49 -29.29 19.89
C GLU A 130 -1.86 -28.61 21.12
N LYS A 131 -0.67 -28.03 20.99
CA LYS A 131 0.07 -27.41 22.10
C LYS A 131 -0.33 -25.97 22.37
N PHE A 132 -0.44 -25.14 21.32
CA PHE A 132 -0.63 -23.69 21.46
C PHE A 132 -2.00 -23.22 20.97
N GLY A 133 -2.80 -24.10 20.37
CA GLY A 133 -4.13 -23.76 19.91
C GLY A 133 -5.08 -23.49 21.08
N SER A 134 -5.98 -22.52 20.89
CA SER A 134 -6.99 -22.17 21.90
C SER A 134 -8.03 -23.26 22.19
N GLY A 135 -8.00 -24.40 21.48
CA GLY A 135 -9.03 -25.45 21.52
C GLY A 135 -10.39 -25.06 20.92
N LYS A 136 -10.57 -23.79 20.49
CA LYS A 136 -11.85 -23.28 19.97
C LYS A 136 -12.23 -23.79 18.59
N LEU A 137 -11.26 -24.28 17.82
CA LEU A 137 -11.52 -24.90 16.52
C LEU A 137 -10.76 -26.19 16.32
N SER A 138 -11.37 -27.07 15.52
CA SER A 138 -10.77 -28.32 15.09
C SER A 138 -9.75 -28.10 13.96
N LEU A 139 -8.84 -29.06 13.81
CA LEU A 139 -7.88 -29.09 12.70
C LEU A 139 -8.57 -29.08 11.33
N GLU A 140 -9.74 -29.70 11.23
CA GLU A 140 -10.56 -29.69 10.01
C GLU A 140 -11.07 -28.29 9.67
N GLN A 141 -11.65 -27.57 10.64
CA GLN A 141 -12.09 -26.19 10.43
C GLN A 141 -10.92 -25.33 9.99
N ILE A 142 -9.77 -25.51 10.66
CA ILE A 142 -8.52 -24.84 10.38
C ILE A 142 -8.00 -25.05 8.94
N LEU A 143 -8.06 -26.28 8.42
CA LEU A 143 -7.58 -26.61 7.07
C LEU A 143 -8.64 -26.40 5.97
N THR A 144 -9.91 -26.23 6.32
CA THR A 144 -11.03 -26.08 5.36
C THR A 144 -10.79 -24.98 4.31
N PRO A 145 -10.33 -23.76 4.65
CA PRO A 145 -10.06 -22.73 3.66
C PRO A 145 -9.02 -23.16 2.61
N ALA A 146 -7.97 -23.86 3.05
CA ALA A 146 -6.92 -24.38 2.19
C ALA A 146 -7.43 -25.49 1.26
N ILE A 147 -8.27 -26.38 1.80
CA ILE A 147 -8.94 -27.45 1.05
C ILE A 147 -9.81 -26.86 -0.06
N LYS A 148 -10.76 -25.98 0.29
CA LYS A 148 -11.66 -25.34 -0.70
C LYS A 148 -10.88 -24.64 -1.80
N LEU A 149 -9.90 -23.85 -1.39
CA LEU A 149 -9.01 -23.18 -2.32
C LEU A 149 -8.35 -24.22 -3.27
N ALA A 150 -7.71 -25.27 -2.76
CA ALA A 150 -7.04 -26.27 -3.57
C ALA A 150 -7.97 -26.93 -4.62
N GLU A 151 -9.24 -27.11 -4.30
CA GLU A 151 -10.23 -27.69 -5.23
C GLU A 151 -10.78 -26.69 -6.24
N ASP A 152 -11.27 -25.55 -5.74
CA ASP A 152 -11.99 -24.56 -6.53
C ASP A 152 -11.03 -23.80 -7.47
N GLY A 153 -9.78 -23.66 -7.02
CA GLY A 153 -8.70 -22.99 -7.71
C GLY A 153 -8.48 -21.55 -7.24
N PHE A 154 -7.50 -20.87 -7.84
CA PHE A 154 -7.15 -19.47 -7.57
C PHE A 154 -6.40 -18.88 -8.76
N PRO A 155 -6.50 -17.56 -8.99
CA PRO A 155 -5.65 -16.87 -9.95
C PRO A 155 -4.20 -16.86 -9.46
N VAL A 156 -3.29 -17.32 -10.31
CA VAL A 156 -1.86 -17.33 -10.03
C VAL A 156 -1.30 -15.91 -10.17
N SER A 157 -0.59 -15.42 -9.15
CA SER A 157 0.07 -14.11 -9.20
C SER A 157 1.23 -14.09 -10.20
N GLU A 158 1.60 -12.93 -10.73
CA GLU A 158 2.76 -12.79 -11.64
C GLU A 158 4.03 -13.41 -11.05
N PHE A 159 4.27 -13.11 -9.77
CA PHE A 159 5.42 -13.61 -9.04
C PHE A 159 5.41 -15.14 -8.94
N SER A 160 4.27 -15.72 -8.54
CA SER A 160 4.11 -17.17 -8.44
C SER A 160 4.23 -17.86 -9.80
N ALA A 161 3.74 -17.23 -10.87
CA ALA A 161 3.84 -17.76 -12.23
C ALA A 161 5.31 -17.85 -12.69
N GLY A 162 6.14 -16.83 -12.39
CA GLY A 162 7.58 -16.86 -12.66
C GLY A 162 8.27 -18.05 -12.00
N PHE A 163 8.07 -18.24 -10.69
CA PHE A 163 8.63 -19.40 -9.96
C PHE A 163 8.17 -20.75 -10.52
N TRP A 164 6.92 -20.84 -10.98
CA TRP A 164 6.40 -22.05 -11.60
C TRP A 164 7.04 -22.35 -12.95
N GLN A 165 7.31 -21.31 -13.74
CA GLN A 165 7.98 -21.42 -15.03
C GLN A 165 9.44 -21.85 -14.83
N ASP A 166 10.15 -21.23 -13.89
CA ASP A 166 11.54 -21.58 -13.55
C ASP A 166 11.64 -23.04 -13.03
N GLY A 167 10.62 -23.50 -12.29
CA GLY A 167 10.55 -24.86 -11.76
C GLY A 167 9.94 -25.92 -12.71
N GLU A 168 9.46 -25.54 -13.89
CA GLU A 168 8.66 -26.43 -14.75
C GLU A 168 9.45 -27.66 -15.20
N GLU A 169 10.69 -27.47 -15.65
CA GLU A 169 11.55 -28.55 -16.11
C GLU A 169 11.93 -29.50 -14.96
N LEU A 170 12.27 -28.94 -13.79
CA LEU A 170 12.52 -29.71 -12.58
C LEU A 170 11.33 -30.62 -12.26
N LEU A 171 10.12 -30.08 -12.23
CA LEU A 171 8.91 -30.85 -11.92
C LEU A 171 8.69 -31.98 -12.93
N LYS A 172 8.79 -31.68 -14.24
CA LYS A 172 8.63 -32.67 -15.31
C LYS A 172 9.64 -33.81 -15.21
N ASN A 173 10.88 -33.49 -14.85
CA ASN A 173 11.97 -34.46 -14.82
C ASN A 173 12.01 -35.25 -13.50
N ALA A 174 11.54 -34.68 -12.39
CA ALA A 174 11.71 -35.23 -11.04
C ALA A 174 10.84 -36.46 -10.72
N SER A 175 9.65 -36.58 -11.29
CA SER A 175 8.77 -37.75 -11.06
C SER A 175 7.70 -37.88 -12.16
N PRO A 176 7.12 -39.07 -12.39
CA PRO A 176 6.05 -39.25 -13.38
C PRO A 176 4.77 -38.45 -13.06
N ASN A 177 4.64 -37.95 -11.82
CA ASN A 177 3.44 -37.33 -11.27
C ASN A 177 3.42 -35.79 -11.43
N PHE A 178 4.36 -35.24 -12.21
CA PHE A 178 4.52 -33.79 -12.43
C PHE A 178 3.25 -33.02 -12.78
N ARG A 179 2.29 -33.68 -13.44
CA ARG A 179 1.01 -33.10 -13.84
C ARG A 179 0.12 -32.67 -12.67
N GLU A 180 0.38 -33.15 -11.45
CA GLU A 180 -0.36 -32.71 -10.25
C GLU A 180 0.03 -31.29 -9.81
N MET A 181 1.24 -30.85 -10.17
CA MET A 181 1.76 -29.52 -9.84
C MET A 181 1.76 -28.56 -11.03
N LEU A 182 1.30 -29.00 -12.21
CA LEU A 182 1.25 -28.19 -13.43
C LEU A 182 -0.19 -28.04 -13.95
N ARG A 183 -0.44 -26.96 -14.68
CA ARG A 183 -1.73 -26.74 -15.33
C ARG A 183 -1.83 -27.62 -16.57
N ARG A 184 -2.98 -28.27 -16.76
CA ARG A 184 -3.27 -29.05 -17.99
C ARG A 184 -3.34 -28.11 -19.19
N ASP A 185 -2.64 -28.49 -20.25
CA ASP A 185 -2.64 -27.75 -21.51
C ASP A 185 -2.50 -28.72 -22.68
N LYS A 186 -3.50 -28.76 -23.56
CA LYS A 186 -3.53 -29.70 -24.69
C LYS A 186 -2.50 -29.37 -25.76
N ASP A 187 -2.04 -28.12 -25.79
CA ASP A 187 -1.12 -27.61 -26.80
C ASP A 187 0.35 -27.74 -26.35
N SER A 188 0.58 -28.19 -25.10
CA SER A 188 1.91 -28.55 -24.58
C SER A 188 2.26 -29.99 -24.95
N GLU A 189 3.52 -30.24 -25.34
CA GLU A 189 4.03 -31.59 -25.69
C GLU A 189 3.78 -32.63 -24.59
N SER A 190 3.78 -32.22 -23.31
CA SER A 190 3.56 -33.11 -22.17
C SER A 190 2.12 -33.10 -21.63
N PHE A 191 1.20 -32.43 -22.33
CA PHE A 191 -0.18 -32.15 -21.92
C PHE A 191 -0.32 -31.33 -20.62
N ALA A 192 0.78 -30.73 -20.14
CA ALA A 192 0.81 -29.86 -18.98
C ALA A 192 1.95 -28.84 -19.06
N ARG A 193 1.78 -27.68 -18.40
CA ARG A 193 2.79 -26.62 -18.30
C ARG A 193 2.61 -25.79 -17.03
N ALA A 194 3.58 -24.94 -16.71
CA ALA A 194 3.44 -23.94 -15.65
C ALA A 194 2.21 -23.04 -15.89
N PRO A 195 1.44 -22.68 -14.85
CA PRO A 195 0.39 -21.67 -14.96
C PRO A 195 0.99 -20.29 -15.25
N ARG A 196 0.28 -19.48 -16.04
CA ARG A 196 0.63 -18.08 -16.30
C ARG A 196 -0.07 -17.16 -15.30
N ALA A 197 0.41 -15.92 -15.20
CA ALA A 197 -0.22 -14.89 -14.38
C ALA A 197 -1.71 -14.74 -14.72
N GLY A 198 -2.57 -14.66 -13.71
CA GLY A 198 -4.01 -14.56 -13.84
C GLY A 198 -4.75 -15.87 -14.17
N GLU A 199 -4.06 -16.94 -14.59
CA GLU A 199 -4.70 -18.23 -14.84
C GLU A 199 -5.13 -18.90 -13.53
N ILE A 200 -6.25 -19.63 -13.58
CA ILE A 200 -6.71 -20.41 -12.44
C ILE A 200 -5.95 -21.74 -12.35
N MET A 201 -5.22 -21.94 -11.24
CA MET A 201 -4.60 -23.22 -10.90
C MET A 201 -5.44 -23.98 -9.88
N ARG A 202 -5.68 -25.27 -10.13
CA ARG A 202 -6.41 -26.20 -9.24
C ARG A 202 -5.50 -27.36 -8.87
N ASN A 203 -5.61 -27.83 -7.64
CA ASN A 203 -4.85 -28.96 -7.11
C ASN A 203 -5.76 -29.86 -6.23
N PRO A 204 -6.66 -30.63 -6.85
CA PRO A 204 -7.61 -31.47 -6.11
C PRO A 204 -6.94 -32.62 -5.33
N THR A 205 -5.75 -33.07 -5.75
CA THR A 205 -5.01 -34.11 -5.01
C THR A 205 -4.44 -33.55 -3.70
N LEU A 206 -3.99 -32.29 -3.69
CA LEU A 206 -3.60 -31.60 -2.44
C LEU A 206 -4.78 -31.42 -1.49
N ALA A 207 -5.97 -31.07 -2.02
CA ALA A 207 -7.16 -30.98 -1.20
C ALA A 207 -7.47 -32.31 -0.49
N GLN A 208 -7.33 -33.43 -1.20
CA GLN A 208 -7.51 -34.75 -0.61
C GLN A 208 -6.45 -35.06 0.46
N THR A 209 -5.22 -34.63 0.27
CA THR A 209 -4.14 -34.71 1.27
C THR A 209 -4.48 -33.92 2.53
N PHE A 210 -4.93 -32.68 2.39
CA PHE A 210 -5.35 -31.87 3.53
C PHE A 210 -6.58 -32.43 4.25
N ARG A 211 -7.54 -33.03 3.54
CA ARG A 211 -8.65 -33.74 4.18
C ARG A 211 -8.19 -34.92 5.03
N THR A 212 -7.30 -35.75 4.48
CA THR A 212 -6.73 -36.88 5.22
C THR A 212 -6.01 -36.40 6.49
N LEU A 213 -5.19 -35.35 6.40
CA LEU A 213 -4.54 -34.74 7.58
C LEU A 213 -5.55 -34.18 8.58
N ALA A 214 -6.58 -33.49 8.09
CA ALA A 214 -7.63 -32.90 8.93
C ALA A 214 -8.42 -33.95 9.72
N SER A 215 -8.80 -35.06 9.08
CA SER A 215 -9.65 -36.09 9.69
C SER A 215 -8.88 -37.09 10.55
N GLU A 216 -7.63 -37.38 10.19
CA GLU A 216 -6.84 -38.45 10.83
C GLU A 216 -5.64 -37.93 11.63
N GLY A 217 -5.42 -36.60 11.64
CA GLY A 217 -4.26 -35.97 12.27
C GLY A 217 -2.95 -36.50 11.68
N LYS A 218 -1.91 -36.61 12.52
CA LYS A 218 -0.58 -37.11 12.12
C LYS A 218 -0.64 -38.47 11.41
N LYS A 219 -1.51 -39.39 11.85
CA LYS A 219 -1.62 -40.73 11.26
C LYS A 219 -1.97 -40.67 9.78
N GLY A 220 -2.83 -39.74 9.38
CA GLY A 220 -3.24 -39.61 7.98
C GLY A 220 -2.08 -39.32 7.00
N PHE A 221 -1.01 -38.67 7.47
CA PHE A 221 0.15 -38.32 6.65
C PHE A 221 1.29 -39.33 6.78
N TYR A 222 1.59 -39.78 8.00
CA TYR A 222 2.75 -40.64 8.30
C TYR A 222 2.44 -42.13 8.23
N THR A 223 1.18 -42.52 8.02
CA THR A 223 0.80 -43.89 7.69
C THR A 223 -0.15 -43.92 6.49
N GLY A 224 -0.53 -45.11 6.03
CA GLY A 224 -1.53 -45.27 4.97
C GLY A 224 -1.08 -44.72 3.60
N ARG A 225 -2.03 -44.13 2.85
CA ARG A 225 -1.85 -43.82 1.42
C ARG A 225 -0.74 -42.80 1.15
N ILE A 226 -0.60 -41.79 1.99
CA ILE A 226 0.35 -40.68 1.77
C ILE A 226 1.76 -41.20 2.05
N ALA A 227 1.96 -41.88 3.19
CA ALA A 227 3.22 -42.50 3.54
C ALA A 227 3.70 -43.50 2.48
N GLN A 228 2.79 -44.35 1.98
CA GLN A 228 3.11 -45.31 0.92
C GLN A 228 3.52 -44.60 -0.38
N ALA A 229 2.78 -43.57 -0.80
CA ALA A 229 3.10 -42.81 -2.01
C ALA A 229 4.46 -42.10 -1.92
N ILE A 230 4.84 -41.59 -0.74
CA ILE A 230 6.17 -40.99 -0.50
C ILE A 230 7.26 -42.04 -0.67
N VAL A 231 7.14 -43.19 0.00
CA VAL A 231 8.14 -44.26 -0.05
C VAL A 231 8.27 -44.84 -1.47
N ASP A 232 7.16 -45.04 -2.17
CA ASP A 232 7.15 -45.62 -3.51
C ASP A 232 7.84 -44.70 -4.52
N VAL A 233 7.54 -43.39 -4.49
CA VAL A 233 8.19 -42.44 -5.40
C VAL A 233 9.67 -42.25 -5.07
N LEU A 234 10.05 -42.29 -3.79
CA LEU A 234 11.47 -42.20 -3.40
C LEU A 234 12.23 -43.44 -3.87
N LYS A 235 11.70 -44.65 -3.64
CA LYS A 235 12.30 -45.90 -4.13
C LYS A 235 12.46 -45.91 -5.65
N LEU A 236 11.46 -45.43 -6.39
CA LEU A 236 11.53 -45.27 -7.85
C LEU A 236 12.69 -44.37 -8.28
N ARG A 237 13.07 -43.39 -7.45
CA ARG A 237 14.11 -42.40 -7.74
C ARG A 237 15.43 -42.69 -7.01
N GLY A 238 15.59 -43.88 -6.45
CA GLY A 238 16.83 -44.32 -5.77
C GLY A 238 16.99 -43.84 -4.33
N GLY A 239 15.91 -43.35 -3.70
CA GLY A 239 15.87 -43.02 -2.28
C GLY A 239 15.65 -44.26 -1.40
N HIS A 240 16.15 -44.18 -0.17
CA HIS A 240 16.15 -45.31 0.79
C HIS A 240 15.15 -45.16 1.94
N MET A 241 14.28 -44.16 1.89
CA MET A 241 13.29 -43.94 2.96
C MET A 241 12.29 -45.10 2.99
N GLU A 242 12.04 -45.61 4.19
CA GLU A 242 11.09 -46.69 4.45
C GLU A 242 9.88 -46.19 5.23
N LEU A 243 8.78 -46.95 5.23
CA LEU A 243 7.60 -46.63 6.05
C LEU A 243 7.96 -46.53 7.54
N SER A 244 8.91 -47.34 8.00
CA SER A 244 9.43 -47.32 9.36
C SER A 244 10.07 -45.99 9.73
N ASP A 245 10.61 -45.21 8.78
CA ASP A 245 11.14 -43.87 9.03
C ASP A 245 10.00 -42.87 9.31
N LEU A 246 8.89 -42.98 8.58
CA LEU A 246 7.70 -42.13 8.78
C LEU A 246 6.96 -42.51 10.06
N GLU A 247 6.83 -43.81 10.34
CA GLU A 247 6.29 -44.34 11.60
C GLU A 247 7.14 -43.89 12.81
N TYR A 248 8.47 -43.92 12.68
CA TYR A 248 9.34 -43.40 13.72
C TYR A 248 9.14 -41.89 13.92
N HIS A 249 8.91 -41.12 12.86
CA HIS A 249 8.64 -39.69 12.98
C HIS A 249 7.33 -39.37 13.71
N ILE A 250 6.25 -40.16 13.51
CA ILE A 250 5.01 -39.98 14.29
C ILE A 250 5.19 -40.35 15.76
N GLU A 251 6.00 -41.38 16.08
CA GLU A 251 6.32 -41.75 17.47
C GLU A 251 7.11 -40.67 18.21
N GLN A 252 8.08 -40.03 17.53
CA GLN A 252 8.85 -38.94 18.11
C GLN A 252 8.09 -37.62 18.12
N GLY A 253 7.27 -37.37 17.09
CA GLY A 253 6.54 -36.12 16.88
C GLY A 253 7.45 -34.91 16.66
N THR A 254 6.84 -33.73 16.76
CA THR A 254 7.54 -32.43 16.76
C THR A 254 8.26 -32.26 18.09
N GLU A 255 9.55 -31.98 18.02
CA GLU A 255 10.38 -31.86 19.22
C GLU A 255 10.22 -30.48 19.85
N GLU A 256 9.92 -30.43 21.14
CA GLU A 256 9.95 -29.20 21.92
C GLU A 256 11.38 -28.92 22.35
N THR A 257 11.89 -27.76 21.95
CA THR A 257 13.26 -27.36 22.24
C THR A 257 13.28 -26.13 23.12
N THR A 258 14.41 -25.90 23.78
CA THR A 258 14.62 -24.66 24.55
C THR A 258 15.14 -23.58 23.60
N PRO A 259 14.43 -22.45 23.44
CA PRO A 259 14.91 -21.35 22.60
C PRO A 259 16.24 -20.80 23.14
N ILE A 260 17.08 -20.30 22.24
CA ILE A 260 18.35 -19.66 22.59
C ILE A 260 18.24 -18.17 22.37
N SER A 261 18.98 -17.39 23.16
CA SER A 261 18.92 -15.93 23.09
C SER A 261 20.24 -15.25 23.38
N LEU A 262 20.35 -14.00 22.92
CA LEU A 262 21.42 -13.08 23.28
C LEU A 262 20.80 -11.75 23.73
N LYS A 263 21.20 -11.30 24.92
CA LYS A 263 20.85 -9.97 25.45
C LYS A 263 21.79 -8.93 24.87
N PHE A 264 21.25 -7.98 24.11
CA PHE A 264 22.00 -6.93 23.44
C PHE A 264 21.86 -5.60 24.18
N ARG A 265 23.01 -4.98 24.50
CA ARG A 265 23.11 -3.66 25.17
C ARG A 265 23.97 -2.65 24.41
N GLY A 266 24.56 -3.07 23.29
CA GLY A 266 25.40 -2.20 22.48
C GLY A 266 24.61 -1.06 21.82
N GLN A 267 25.34 -0.14 21.20
CA GLN A 267 24.83 0.86 20.26
C GLN A 267 23.78 1.79 20.87
N ASN A 268 23.90 2.12 22.15
CA ASN A 268 23.00 3.00 22.90
C ASN A 268 21.54 2.54 22.98
N VAL A 269 21.23 1.26 22.71
CA VAL A 269 19.87 0.69 22.85
C VAL A 269 19.32 0.85 24.28
N SER A 270 20.23 0.89 25.26
CA SER A 270 19.95 1.08 26.69
C SER A 270 19.93 2.56 27.15
N ASP A 271 20.19 3.54 26.27
CA ASP A 271 20.29 4.97 26.64
C ASP A 271 18.91 5.61 26.90
N PRO A 272 18.67 6.28 28.05
CA PRO A 272 17.45 7.05 28.35
C PRO A 272 17.09 8.16 27.34
N ALA A 273 18.04 8.61 26.51
CA ALA A 273 17.85 9.59 25.44
C ALA A 273 17.32 8.97 24.13
N HIS A 274 17.31 7.63 24.01
CA HIS A 274 16.67 6.95 22.90
C HIS A 274 15.14 7.18 22.95
N PRO A 275 14.44 7.56 21.88
CA PRO A 275 13.03 7.98 21.95
C PRO A 275 12.06 6.90 22.47
N SER A 276 12.47 5.63 22.47
CA SER A 276 11.71 4.53 23.09
C SER A 276 11.98 4.32 24.60
N SER A 277 12.93 5.03 25.24
CA SER A 277 13.43 4.77 26.61
C SER A 277 13.06 5.80 27.68
N SER A 278 12.19 6.77 27.37
CA SER A 278 12.10 8.04 28.10
C SER A 278 11.61 8.00 29.56
N ARG A 279 11.56 6.85 30.27
CA ARG A 279 11.13 6.78 31.69
C ARG A 279 11.31 5.44 32.44
N THR A 280 12.40 4.66 32.31
CA THR A 280 12.61 3.45 33.18
C THR A 280 14.08 2.92 33.18
N PRO A 281 14.51 2.07 34.16
CA PRO A 281 15.91 1.72 34.43
C PRO A 281 16.62 0.96 33.29
N LEU A 282 17.94 0.75 33.43
CA LEU A 282 18.82 0.04 32.47
C LEU A 282 18.12 -1.18 31.85
N ARG A 283 17.76 -1.04 30.58
CA ARG A 283 16.99 -2.02 29.79
C ARG A 283 17.88 -2.66 28.74
N HIS A 284 17.55 -3.89 28.34
CA HIS A 284 18.16 -4.56 27.20
C HIS A 284 17.07 -5.14 26.29
N VAL A 285 17.42 -5.32 25.02
CA VAL A 285 16.63 -6.17 24.11
C VAL A 285 17.28 -7.54 24.05
N GLU A 286 16.48 -8.57 23.89
CA GLU A 286 16.92 -9.94 23.84
C GLU A 286 16.38 -10.57 22.56
N LEU A 287 17.28 -10.94 21.65
CA LEU A 287 16.95 -11.64 20.41
C LEU A 287 16.86 -13.13 20.73
N TRP A 288 15.72 -13.73 20.40
CA TRP A 288 15.42 -15.14 20.55
C TRP A 288 15.36 -15.82 19.19
N GLU A 289 15.98 -16.99 19.14
CA GLU A 289 16.08 -17.83 17.96
C GLU A 289 15.78 -19.27 18.33
N HIS A 290 15.33 -20.05 17.34
CA HIS A 290 15.25 -21.49 17.50
C HIS A 290 16.68 -22.08 17.60
N PRO A 291 16.94 -23.05 18.50
CA PRO A 291 18.26 -23.67 18.63
C PRO A 291 18.65 -24.49 17.38
N PRO A 292 19.93 -24.92 17.28
CA PRO A 292 20.34 -25.97 16.36
C PRO A 292 19.38 -27.16 16.39
N ASN A 293 19.06 -27.80 15.26
CA ASN A 293 19.70 -27.75 13.96
C ASN A 293 19.38 -26.52 13.08
N GLY A 294 18.55 -25.58 13.56
CA GLY A 294 18.33 -24.30 12.90
C GLY A 294 19.58 -23.39 12.92
N GLN A 295 19.65 -22.43 12.00
CA GLN A 295 20.79 -21.52 11.86
C GLN A 295 20.66 -20.18 12.61
N GLY A 296 19.65 -20.02 13.49
CA GLY A 296 19.36 -18.72 14.11
C GLY A 296 20.50 -18.24 15.01
N ILE A 297 21.30 -19.18 15.53
CA ILE A 297 22.52 -18.90 16.28
C ILE A 297 23.52 -18.01 15.52
N VAL A 298 23.49 -17.98 14.18
CA VAL A 298 24.33 -17.07 13.38
C VAL A 298 24.01 -15.61 13.72
N ALA A 299 22.73 -15.24 13.79
CA ALA A 299 22.32 -13.88 14.14
C ALA A 299 22.76 -13.53 15.57
N LEU A 300 22.65 -14.48 16.51
CA LEU A 300 23.09 -14.29 17.90
C LEU A 300 24.61 -14.13 18.02
N ILE A 301 25.40 -14.94 17.31
CA ILE A 301 26.87 -14.83 17.30
C ILE A 301 27.29 -13.51 16.66
N ALA A 302 26.70 -13.14 15.53
CA ALA A 302 27.02 -11.89 14.85
C ALA A 302 26.67 -10.67 15.71
N LEU A 303 25.50 -10.66 16.35
CA LEU A 303 25.08 -9.60 17.28
C LEU A 303 26.02 -9.49 18.48
N GLY A 304 26.44 -10.62 19.04
CA GLY A 304 27.38 -10.67 20.15
C GLY A 304 28.81 -10.23 19.78
N ILE A 305 29.27 -10.57 18.58
CA ILE A 305 30.55 -10.05 18.04
C ILE A 305 30.43 -8.53 17.86
N PHE A 306 29.34 -8.05 17.27
CA PHE A 306 29.09 -6.63 17.05
C PHE A 306 29.15 -5.81 18.36
N GLU A 307 28.52 -6.32 19.42
CA GLU A 307 28.59 -5.72 20.77
C GLU A 307 30.02 -5.74 21.35
N GLU A 308 30.77 -6.83 21.16
CA GLU A 308 32.17 -6.93 21.62
C GLU A 308 33.13 -6.02 20.83
N LEU A 309 32.86 -5.76 19.55
CA LEU A 309 33.61 -4.80 18.74
C LEU A 309 33.44 -3.38 19.28
N GLU A 310 32.22 -2.98 19.64
CA GLU A 310 31.97 -1.69 20.27
C GLU A 310 32.64 -1.60 21.64
N ARG A 311 32.49 -2.65 22.46
CA ARG A 311 33.10 -2.72 23.81
C ARG A 311 34.62 -2.58 23.76
N THR A 312 35.25 -3.14 22.74
CA THR A 312 36.70 -3.05 22.50
C THR A 312 37.11 -1.80 21.70
N ARG A 313 36.16 -0.91 21.38
CA ARG A 313 36.35 0.33 20.62
C ARG A 313 36.92 0.11 19.22
N GLN A 314 36.62 -1.03 18.62
CA GLN A 314 36.94 -1.32 17.22
C GLN A 314 35.91 -0.73 16.26
N ILE A 315 34.68 -0.52 16.73
CA ILE A 315 33.63 0.24 16.06
C ILE A 315 33.12 1.34 16.99
N ILE A 316 32.50 2.36 16.39
CA ILE A 316 31.79 3.42 17.14
C ILE A 316 30.38 2.95 17.50
N SER A 317 29.71 3.71 18.36
CA SER A 317 28.25 3.64 18.47
C SER A 317 27.66 4.42 17.30
N PHE A 318 26.93 3.72 16.43
CA PHE A 318 26.28 4.29 15.26
C PHE A 318 25.06 5.10 15.66
N ARG A 319 24.74 6.10 14.82
CA ARG A 319 23.53 6.92 14.91
C ARG A 319 22.67 6.72 13.66
N SER A 320 21.50 7.33 13.65
CA SER A 320 20.55 7.24 12.52
C SER A 320 21.21 7.60 11.18
N GLU A 321 22.07 8.62 11.17
CA GLU A 321 22.83 9.06 9.99
C GLU A 321 23.91 8.08 9.50
N ASP A 322 24.33 7.13 10.33
CA ASP A 322 25.34 6.12 9.99
C ASP A 322 24.74 4.86 9.34
N HIS A 323 23.41 4.80 9.19
CA HIS A 323 22.73 3.68 8.54
C HIS A 323 23.25 3.52 7.10
N ASN A 324 23.64 2.29 6.75
CA ASN A 324 24.31 1.97 5.49
C ASN A 324 25.62 2.75 5.22
N SER A 325 26.28 3.28 6.25
CA SER A 325 27.65 3.80 6.11
C SER A 325 28.66 2.66 5.85
N ILE A 326 29.83 3.01 5.30
CA ILE A 326 30.93 2.06 5.03
C ILE A 326 31.31 1.30 6.31
N HIS A 327 31.46 2.01 7.43
CA HIS A 327 31.89 1.43 8.70
C HIS A 327 30.83 0.51 9.32
N TYR A 328 29.56 0.89 9.25
CA TYR A 328 28.45 0.04 9.70
C TYR A 328 28.37 -1.25 8.88
N LEU A 329 28.32 -1.13 7.55
CA LEU A 329 28.19 -2.29 6.66
C LEU A 329 29.41 -3.21 6.79
N HIS A 330 30.62 -2.66 6.83
CA HIS A 330 31.84 -3.45 7.02
C HIS A 330 31.80 -4.24 8.35
N ALA A 331 31.41 -3.61 9.46
CA ALA A 331 31.29 -4.27 10.76
C ALA A 331 30.22 -5.38 10.76
N ALA A 332 29.05 -5.13 10.17
CA ALA A 332 27.97 -6.10 10.10
C ALA A 332 28.33 -7.30 9.19
N ILE A 333 28.92 -7.04 8.03
CA ILE A 333 29.38 -8.06 7.07
C ILE A 333 30.44 -8.98 7.72
N GLU A 334 31.48 -8.40 8.32
CA GLU A 334 32.56 -9.21 8.91
C GLU A 334 32.08 -10.02 10.12
N SER A 335 31.20 -9.45 10.96
CA SER A 335 30.60 -10.18 12.09
C SER A 335 29.78 -11.38 11.61
N LEU A 336 29.00 -11.21 10.53
CA LEU A 336 28.24 -12.30 9.92
C LEU A 336 29.15 -13.35 9.27
N ARG A 337 30.24 -12.95 8.59
CA ARG A 337 31.21 -13.91 8.03
C ARG A 337 31.81 -14.82 9.10
N ILE A 338 32.23 -14.25 10.22
CA ILE A 338 32.77 -15.00 11.36
C ILE A 338 31.70 -15.94 11.94
N ALA A 339 30.47 -15.46 12.10
CA ALA A 339 29.36 -16.24 12.62
C ALA A 339 28.95 -17.40 11.69
N PHE A 340 28.92 -17.17 10.37
CA PHE A 340 28.64 -18.22 9.39
C PHE A 340 29.71 -19.30 9.38
N ALA A 341 31.00 -18.93 9.50
CA ALA A 341 32.09 -19.89 9.59
C ALA A 341 31.92 -20.83 10.81
N ASP A 342 31.54 -20.29 11.97
CA ASP A 342 31.29 -21.10 13.17
C ASP A 342 30.04 -21.96 13.02
N ALA A 343 28.93 -21.39 12.55
CA ALA A 343 27.69 -22.12 12.40
C ALA A 343 27.81 -23.27 11.41
N ARG A 344 28.54 -23.05 10.32
CA ARG A 344 28.79 -24.08 9.32
C ARG A 344 29.45 -25.33 9.90
N TRP A 345 30.40 -25.17 10.83
CA TRP A 345 31.06 -26.30 11.46
C TRP A 345 30.19 -26.91 12.57
N TRP A 346 29.61 -26.07 13.44
CA TRP A 346 29.01 -26.51 14.69
C TRP A 346 27.51 -26.80 14.64
N VAL A 347 26.74 -26.17 13.74
CA VAL A 347 25.28 -26.39 13.67
C VAL A 347 24.99 -27.74 13.00
N THR A 348 24.30 -28.59 13.75
CA THR A 348 23.98 -29.98 13.39
C THR A 348 22.75 -30.41 14.20
N ASP A 349 22.34 -31.68 14.05
CA ASP A 349 21.30 -32.30 14.87
C ASP A 349 21.54 -32.07 16.38
N PRO A 350 20.56 -31.53 17.13
CA PRO A 350 20.70 -31.25 18.56
C PRO A 350 20.85 -32.49 19.45
N ASP A 351 20.65 -33.70 18.92
CA ASP A 351 20.93 -34.92 19.66
C ASP A 351 22.37 -34.88 20.23
N LYS A 352 22.51 -35.14 21.53
CA LYS A 352 23.81 -35.14 22.22
C LYS A 352 24.80 -36.15 21.63
N ALA A 353 24.32 -37.16 20.91
CA ALA A 353 25.15 -38.10 20.17
C ALA A 353 25.78 -37.48 18.89
N HIS A 354 25.33 -36.28 18.49
CA HIS A 354 25.71 -35.63 17.24
C HIS A 354 26.26 -34.21 17.43
N SER A 355 25.83 -33.50 18.47
CA SER A 355 26.29 -32.15 18.78
C SER A 355 27.44 -32.16 19.81
N PRO A 356 28.68 -31.82 19.40
CA PRO A 356 29.84 -31.86 20.29
C PRO A 356 29.92 -30.67 21.25
N VAL A 357 29.17 -29.60 21.00
CA VAL A 357 29.29 -28.32 21.70
C VAL A 357 27.89 -27.76 22.01
N PRO A 358 27.58 -27.37 23.26
CA PRO A 358 26.29 -26.78 23.59
C PRO A 358 26.15 -25.39 22.92
N PRO A 359 24.97 -25.05 22.35
CA PRO A 359 24.75 -23.77 21.68
C PRO A 359 25.09 -22.55 22.54
N SER A 360 24.79 -22.61 23.85
CA SER A 360 25.08 -21.54 24.81
C SER A 360 26.56 -21.18 24.92
N SER A 361 27.47 -22.11 24.61
CA SER A 361 28.91 -21.82 24.63
C SER A 361 29.38 -20.97 23.45
N LEU A 362 28.73 -21.11 22.28
CA LEU A 362 29.03 -20.34 21.07
C LEU A 362 28.53 -18.89 21.14
N ILE A 363 27.56 -18.62 22.01
CA ILE A 363 27.04 -17.27 22.30
C ILE A 363 27.52 -16.75 23.66
N SER A 364 28.49 -17.42 24.27
CA SER A 364 29.10 -16.96 25.51
C SER A 364 30.04 -15.79 25.25
N ARG A 365 30.01 -14.79 26.13
CA ARG A 365 30.86 -13.61 25.99
C ARG A 365 32.35 -13.92 25.80
N PRO A 366 32.99 -14.87 26.53
CA PRO A 366 34.40 -15.22 26.28
C PRO A 366 34.65 -15.74 24.86
N TYR A 367 33.73 -16.55 24.33
CA TYR A 367 33.85 -17.05 22.95
C TYR A 367 33.69 -15.92 21.94
N LEU A 368 32.65 -15.09 22.08
CA LEU A 368 32.38 -13.95 21.20
C LEU A 368 33.54 -12.94 21.20
N ALA A 369 34.14 -12.67 22.36
CA ALA A 369 35.31 -11.80 22.48
C ALA A 369 36.55 -12.39 21.78
N GLU A 370 36.71 -13.71 21.75
CA GLU A 370 37.78 -14.37 20.99
C GLU A 370 37.53 -14.25 19.49
N ARG A 371 36.29 -14.48 19.04
CA ARG A 371 35.89 -14.36 17.64
C ARG A 371 36.01 -12.92 17.13
N ALA A 372 35.67 -11.92 17.95
CA ALA A 372 35.81 -10.51 17.63
C ALA A 372 37.25 -10.05 17.35
N LYS A 373 38.28 -10.81 17.76
CA LYS A 373 39.69 -10.53 17.41
C LYS A 373 40.01 -10.77 15.94
N LEU A 374 39.16 -11.50 15.22
CA LEU A 374 39.32 -11.76 13.79
C LEU A 374 38.93 -10.55 12.93
N PHE A 375 38.11 -9.64 13.48
CA PHE A 375 37.72 -8.42 12.79
C PHE A 375 38.90 -7.48 12.59
N SER A 376 38.92 -6.79 11.45
CA SER A 376 39.85 -5.71 11.18
C SER A 376 39.12 -4.52 10.59
N LYS A 377 39.09 -3.40 11.31
CA LYS A 377 38.40 -2.17 10.87
C LYS A 377 38.91 -1.59 9.53
N ASP A 378 40.14 -1.95 9.14
CA ASP A 378 40.87 -1.36 8.01
C ASP A 378 40.89 -2.27 6.77
N ARG A 379 40.38 -3.52 6.86
CA ARG A 379 40.35 -4.46 5.75
C ARG A 379 39.38 -5.62 5.97
N ALA A 380 38.76 -6.11 4.90
CA ALA A 380 38.01 -7.35 4.87
C ALA A 380 38.95 -8.54 5.17
N SER A 381 38.46 -9.49 5.95
CA SER A 381 39.22 -10.68 6.34
C SER A 381 39.43 -11.61 5.13
N PRO A 382 40.66 -12.09 4.88
CA PRO A 382 40.86 -13.20 3.97
C PRO A 382 40.20 -14.45 4.60
N CYS A 383 39.34 -15.12 3.82
CA CYS A 383 38.45 -16.21 4.24
C CYS A 383 38.94 -17.02 5.47
N PRO A 384 38.24 -16.96 6.62
CA PRO A 384 38.54 -17.85 7.75
C PRO A 384 38.15 -19.30 7.38
N HIS A 385 39.17 -20.13 7.14
CA HIS A 385 39.16 -21.60 7.03
C HIS A 385 37.82 -22.34 6.79
N GLY A 386 37.71 -22.98 5.63
CA GLY A 386 36.79 -24.09 5.35
C GLY A 386 36.62 -24.33 3.84
N GLN A 387 36.44 -25.59 3.41
CA GLN A 387 35.92 -25.95 2.06
C GLN A 387 34.60 -25.18 1.78
N PRO A 388 33.95 -25.14 0.60
CA PRO A 388 32.61 -24.54 0.40
C PRO A 388 31.47 -25.38 1.02
N SER A 389 30.36 -24.78 1.49
CA SER A 389 29.25 -25.52 2.12
C SER A 389 28.55 -26.31 1.02
N PRO A 390 28.30 -27.62 1.12
CA PRO A 390 27.72 -28.35 -0.01
C PRO A 390 26.30 -27.90 -0.38
N ALA A 391 25.62 -27.14 0.49
CA ALA A 391 24.33 -26.54 0.22
C ALA A 391 24.51 -25.14 -0.42
N HIS A 392 24.47 -25.08 -1.76
CA HIS A 392 24.57 -23.82 -2.51
C HIS A 392 23.39 -23.64 -3.47
N ASN A 393 23.00 -22.37 -3.59
CA ASN A 393 21.86 -21.78 -4.29
C ASN A 393 20.52 -21.72 -3.53
N HIS A 394 19.91 -20.53 -3.68
CA HIS A 394 18.67 -19.98 -3.14
C HIS A 394 17.70 -20.97 -2.47
N SER A 395 17.25 -20.62 -1.26
CA SER A 395 16.17 -21.31 -0.57
C SER A 395 14.95 -20.42 -0.51
N ASP A 396 13.84 -20.94 -1.05
CA ASP A 396 12.55 -20.30 -1.04
C ASP A 396 11.78 -20.79 0.18
N THR A 397 11.34 -19.85 1.00
CA THR A 397 10.72 -20.11 2.29
C THR A 397 9.47 -19.26 2.43
N VAL A 398 8.51 -19.69 3.24
CA VAL A 398 7.41 -18.84 3.70
C VAL A 398 7.53 -18.62 5.20
N TYR A 399 7.58 -17.35 5.56
CA TYR A 399 7.49 -16.86 6.93
C TYR A 399 6.14 -16.19 7.17
N PHE A 400 5.59 -16.34 8.38
CA PHE A 400 4.54 -15.47 8.87
C PHE A 400 4.59 -15.34 10.40
N CYS A 401 3.99 -14.27 10.91
CA CYS A 401 3.82 -14.05 12.33
C CYS A 401 2.39 -13.64 12.66
N VAL A 402 2.00 -13.93 13.90
CA VAL A 402 0.66 -13.63 14.43
C VAL A 402 0.80 -13.23 15.89
N THR A 403 0.05 -12.22 16.30
CA THR A 403 -0.16 -11.84 17.71
C THR A 403 -1.66 -11.84 18.02
N ASP A 404 -2.06 -12.23 19.23
CA ASP A 404 -3.45 -12.19 19.67
C ASP A 404 -3.70 -11.20 20.82
N LYS A 405 -4.98 -10.99 21.15
CA LYS A 405 -5.42 -10.08 22.22
C LYS A 405 -4.96 -10.50 23.62
N ASP A 406 -4.62 -11.77 23.82
CA ASP A 406 -4.17 -12.31 25.10
C ASP A 406 -2.65 -12.11 25.26
N GLY A 407 -2.01 -11.46 24.29
CA GLY A 407 -0.59 -11.16 24.27
C GLY A 407 0.27 -12.34 23.80
N ASN A 408 -0.35 -13.42 23.28
CA ASN A 408 0.41 -14.49 22.67
C ASN A 408 0.96 -14.04 21.33
N ALA A 409 2.12 -14.57 20.96
CA ALA A 409 2.71 -14.33 19.66
C ALA A 409 3.36 -15.58 19.11
N ILE A 410 3.33 -15.75 17.79
CA ILE A 410 4.09 -16.81 17.12
C ILE A 410 4.89 -16.23 15.97
N SER A 411 6.14 -16.68 15.88
CA SER A 411 7.02 -16.53 14.73
C SER A 411 7.12 -17.91 14.09
N PHE A 412 6.56 -18.08 12.89
CA PHE A 412 6.39 -19.40 12.27
C PHE A 412 6.96 -19.40 10.85
N ILE A 413 7.64 -20.48 10.49
CA ILE A 413 8.32 -20.57 9.21
C ILE A 413 8.35 -22.00 8.67
N ASN A 414 8.09 -22.16 7.38
CA ASN A 414 7.93 -23.45 6.68
C ASN A 414 8.56 -23.39 5.28
N SER A 415 9.26 -24.45 4.85
CA SER A 415 9.91 -24.49 3.52
C SER A 415 10.20 -25.92 3.05
N ASN A 416 10.28 -26.07 1.72
CA ASN A 416 10.79 -27.26 1.03
C ASN A 416 12.32 -27.22 0.77
N TYR A 417 13.03 -26.26 1.37
CA TYR A 417 14.41 -25.87 1.09
C TYR A 417 14.56 -25.09 -0.22
N ALA A 418 14.98 -25.71 -1.33
CA ALA A 418 15.28 -24.99 -2.58
C ALA A 418 14.07 -25.04 -3.53
N GLY A 419 13.37 -23.92 -3.74
CA GLY A 419 12.22 -23.87 -4.64
C GLY A 419 11.14 -24.92 -4.34
N PHE A 420 10.81 -25.72 -5.36
CA PHE A 420 9.95 -26.91 -5.25
C PHE A 420 10.58 -28.10 -4.49
N GLY A 421 11.74 -27.91 -3.84
CA GLY A 421 12.51 -28.95 -3.17
C GLY A 421 13.22 -29.87 -4.16
N SER A 422 13.02 -31.16 -4.02
CA SER A 422 13.50 -32.17 -4.98
C SER A 422 12.69 -32.18 -6.30
N GLY A 423 11.52 -31.51 -6.31
CA GLY A 423 10.53 -31.63 -7.40
C GLY A 423 9.79 -32.98 -7.43
N ILE A 424 10.17 -33.95 -6.59
CA ILE A 424 9.56 -35.29 -6.53
C ILE A 424 8.15 -35.16 -5.94
N ILE A 425 7.15 -35.70 -6.64
CA ILE A 425 5.74 -35.61 -6.26
C ILE A 425 5.20 -37.02 -5.94
N PRO A 426 4.79 -37.29 -4.69
CA PRO A 426 4.09 -38.52 -4.35
C PRO A 426 2.76 -38.62 -5.12
N GLU A 427 2.46 -39.80 -5.66
CA GLU A 427 1.28 -40.00 -6.52
C GLU A 427 -0.01 -39.67 -5.76
N ARG A 428 -0.91 -38.91 -6.39
CA ARG A 428 -2.22 -38.49 -5.87
C ARG A 428 -2.16 -37.73 -4.54
N CYS A 429 -1.07 -37.01 -4.32
CA CYS A 429 -0.85 -36.25 -3.10
C CYS A 429 -0.80 -34.73 -3.32
N GLY A 430 -0.47 -34.26 -4.52
CA GLY A 430 -0.54 -32.84 -4.87
C GLY A 430 0.49 -31.92 -4.18
N PHE A 431 1.63 -32.44 -3.75
CA PHE A 431 2.73 -31.65 -3.19
C PHE A 431 4.10 -32.20 -3.61
N THR A 432 5.16 -31.39 -3.48
CA THR A 432 6.54 -31.82 -3.72
C THR A 432 7.26 -32.14 -2.41
N LEU A 433 8.24 -33.05 -2.46
CA LEU A 433 9.12 -33.39 -1.34
C LEU A 433 10.32 -32.44 -1.26
N GLN A 434 10.64 -31.98 -0.06
CA GLN A 434 11.82 -31.15 0.20
C GLN A 434 13.15 -31.84 -0.16
N ASN A 435 14.19 -31.07 -0.42
CA ASN A 435 15.57 -31.56 -0.58
C ASN A 435 16.48 -31.13 0.59
N ARG A 436 15.93 -31.05 1.80
CA ARG A 436 16.60 -30.49 2.99
C ARG A 436 17.93 -31.17 3.34
N GLY A 437 18.04 -32.48 3.08
CA GLY A 437 19.26 -33.27 3.27
C GLY A 437 20.47 -32.75 2.51
N ALA A 438 20.30 -31.93 1.47
CA ALA A 438 21.40 -31.25 0.78
C ALA A 438 22.29 -30.41 1.71
N ASN A 439 21.81 -30.07 2.90
CA ASN A 439 22.60 -29.39 3.92
C ASN A 439 23.54 -30.33 4.71
N PHE A 440 23.53 -31.65 4.52
CA PHE A 440 24.52 -32.52 5.14
C PHE A 440 25.91 -32.31 4.54
N ALA A 441 26.93 -32.33 5.39
CA ALA A 441 28.29 -32.51 4.92
C ALA A 441 28.49 -33.96 4.44
N LEU A 442 29.24 -34.13 3.35
CA LEU A 442 29.73 -35.44 2.90
C LEU A 442 31.22 -35.62 3.21
N ASP A 443 31.93 -34.53 3.48
CA ASP A 443 33.34 -34.51 3.88
C ASP A 443 33.65 -33.20 4.64
N PRO A 444 34.66 -33.16 5.52
CA PRO A 444 35.44 -34.29 6.05
C PRO A 444 34.60 -35.19 6.97
N GLN A 445 35.04 -36.44 7.17
CA GLN A 445 34.28 -37.47 7.90
C GLN A 445 33.98 -37.10 9.37
N ASP A 446 34.81 -36.25 9.97
CA ASP A 446 34.69 -35.75 11.33
C ASP A 446 33.80 -34.50 11.44
N HIS A 447 33.27 -33.98 10.33
CA HIS A 447 32.39 -32.82 10.35
C HIS A 447 31.14 -33.09 11.21
N PRO A 448 30.79 -32.22 12.18
CA PRO A 448 29.65 -32.46 13.09
C PRO A 448 28.32 -32.67 12.36
N ASN A 449 28.12 -31.98 11.23
CA ASN A 449 26.97 -32.12 10.32
C ASN A 449 27.17 -33.16 9.20
N ILE A 450 28.07 -34.15 9.36
CA ILE A 450 28.22 -35.25 8.39
C ILE A 450 26.91 -36.06 8.26
N TYR A 451 26.60 -36.53 7.05
CA TYR A 451 25.47 -37.42 6.80
C TYR A 451 25.54 -38.69 7.66
N LYS A 452 24.46 -38.97 8.38
CA LYS A 452 24.20 -40.24 9.08
C LYS A 452 22.72 -40.58 8.91
N GLY A 453 22.38 -41.86 8.80
CA GLY A 453 20.98 -42.30 8.78
C GLY A 453 20.30 -41.98 10.11
N GLY A 454 19.04 -41.50 10.05
CA GLY A 454 18.26 -41.16 11.24
C GLY A 454 18.65 -39.83 11.89
N LYS A 455 19.46 -39.01 11.22
CA LYS A 455 19.94 -37.71 11.70
C LYS A 455 19.22 -36.58 10.97
N ARG A 456 19.08 -35.42 11.61
CA ARG A 456 18.61 -34.17 10.97
C ARG A 456 19.78 -33.36 10.40
N PRO A 457 19.65 -32.78 9.20
CA PRO A 457 20.67 -31.91 8.64
C PRO A 457 20.65 -30.52 9.30
N TYR A 458 21.74 -29.77 9.13
CA TYR A 458 21.73 -28.31 9.27
C TYR A 458 20.52 -27.71 8.56
N HIS A 459 19.85 -26.77 9.21
CA HIS A 459 18.58 -26.24 8.73
C HIS A 459 18.63 -24.72 8.57
N THR A 460 18.24 -24.23 7.39
CA THR A 460 18.29 -22.79 7.08
C THR A 460 17.11 -22.01 7.65
N ILE A 461 15.96 -22.64 7.87
CA ILE A 461 14.77 -21.96 8.36
C ILE A 461 14.96 -21.46 9.81
N ILE A 462 14.70 -20.16 10.05
CA ILE A 462 14.77 -19.56 11.40
C ILE A 462 13.57 -18.64 11.71
N PRO A 463 12.83 -18.87 12.79
CA PRO A 463 11.88 -17.91 13.35
C PRO A 463 12.55 -16.99 14.38
N GLY A 464 12.36 -15.68 14.25
CA GLY A 464 12.91 -14.67 15.17
C GLY A 464 11.86 -14.05 16.10
N LEU A 465 12.28 -13.71 17.32
CA LEU A 465 11.45 -13.03 18.32
C LEU A 465 12.33 -12.10 19.16
N ILE A 466 11.84 -10.90 19.48
CA ILE A 466 12.56 -9.94 20.34
C ILE A 466 11.73 -9.74 21.61
N THR A 467 12.37 -9.85 22.78
CA THR A 467 11.79 -9.41 24.05
C THR A 467 12.56 -8.23 24.61
N GLN A 468 11.86 -7.39 25.37
CA GLN A 468 12.46 -6.36 26.19
C GLN A 468 12.58 -6.86 27.64
N GLY A 469 13.77 -6.77 28.22
CA GLY A 469 14.05 -7.13 29.61
C GLY A 469 14.61 -5.94 30.42
N PHE A 470 14.55 -6.07 31.75
CA PHE A 470 15.03 -5.05 32.68
C PHE A 470 16.15 -5.63 33.56
N ASP A 471 17.27 -4.91 33.71
CA ASP A 471 18.43 -5.44 34.45
C ASP A 471 18.16 -5.57 35.96
N GLU A 472 17.28 -4.74 36.52
CA GLU A 472 16.87 -4.79 37.93
C GLU A 472 15.83 -5.89 38.22
N HIS A 473 15.15 -6.38 37.17
CA HIS A 473 14.11 -7.41 37.23
C HIS A 473 14.39 -8.49 36.18
N PRO A 474 15.42 -9.33 36.38
CA PRO A 474 15.87 -10.31 35.38
C PRO A 474 14.82 -11.37 35.02
N ASP A 475 13.83 -11.57 35.88
CA ASP A 475 12.70 -12.48 35.67
C ASP A 475 11.53 -11.83 34.90
N GLU A 476 11.55 -10.51 34.72
CA GLU A 476 10.53 -9.77 33.97
C GLU A 476 10.95 -9.57 32.51
N ARG A 477 10.04 -9.93 31.59
CA ARG A 477 10.21 -9.72 30.16
C ARG A 477 8.89 -9.41 29.49
N GLU A 478 8.95 -8.54 28.50
CA GLU A 478 7.82 -8.22 27.64
C GLU A 478 8.14 -8.52 26.19
N LEU A 479 7.14 -8.99 25.44
CA LEU A 479 7.27 -9.13 24.00
C LEU A 479 7.51 -7.75 23.37
N HIS A 480 8.57 -7.63 22.58
CA HIS A 480 8.85 -6.47 21.75
C HIS A 480 8.29 -6.69 20.34
N SER A 481 8.76 -7.76 19.67
CA SER A 481 8.38 -8.06 18.28
C SER A 481 8.44 -9.56 17.99
N VAL A 482 7.66 -10.00 17.00
CA VAL A 482 7.87 -11.28 16.28
C VAL A 482 8.14 -10.98 14.82
N PHE A 483 9.20 -11.57 14.27
CA PHE A 483 9.70 -11.20 12.95
C PHE A 483 10.48 -12.35 12.29
N GLY A 484 10.64 -12.25 10.97
CA GLY A 484 11.45 -13.19 10.21
C GLY A 484 11.71 -12.71 8.79
N VAL A 485 12.94 -12.90 8.32
CA VAL A 485 13.38 -12.52 6.97
C VAL A 485 13.61 -13.81 6.19
N MET A 486 12.78 -14.10 5.17
CA MET A 486 12.91 -15.30 4.31
C MET A 486 14.16 -15.23 3.43
N GLY A 487 14.70 -16.38 2.98
CA GLY A 487 15.73 -16.41 1.92
C GLY A 487 16.97 -17.27 2.21
N GLY A 488 16.82 -18.49 2.73
CA GLY A 488 17.97 -19.37 2.97
C GLY A 488 19.01 -18.77 3.89
N PHE A 489 20.25 -18.64 3.42
CA PHE A 489 21.34 -18.01 4.18
C PHE A 489 21.20 -16.50 4.34
N MET A 490 20.25 -15.84 3.67
CA MET A 490 19.89 -14.44 3.98
C MET A 490 19.19 -14.31 5.34
N GLN A 491 18.53 -15.36 5.84
CA GLN A 491 17.66 -15.23 7.01
C GLN A 491 18.41 -14.68 8.25
N PRO A 492 19.59 -15.22 8.68
CA PRO A 492 20.30 -14.64 9.82
C PRO A 492 20.82 -13.22 9.58
N GLN A 493 21.17 -12.91 8.33
CA GLN A 493 21.68 -11.59 7.93
C GLN A 493 20.57 -10.55 8.03
N GLY A 494 19.37 -10.91 7.56
CA GLY A 494 18.17 -10.12 7.70
C GLY A 494 17.72 -9.98 9.15
N HIS A 495 17.84 -11.04 9.96
CA HIS A 495 17.49 -10.97 11.39
C HIS A 495 18.36 -9.96 12.13
N LEU A 496 19.68 -9.97 11.87
CA LEU A 496 20.61 -8.98 12.42
C LEU A 496 20.26 -7.57 11.92
N GLN A 497 20.10 -7.39 10.61
CA GLN A 497 19.81 -6.08 10.00
C GLN A 497 18.50 -5.49 10.54
N VAL A 498 17.41 -6.26 10.59
CA VAL A 498 16.11 -5.77 11.08
C VAL A 498 16.16 -5.40 12.57
N LEU A 499 16.87 -6.17 13.41
CA LEU A 499 17.07 -5.79 14.80
C LEU A 499 17.86 -4.49 14.93
N LEU A 500 18.98 -4.35 14.21
CA LEU A 500 19.79 -3.13 14.25
C LEU A 500 19.01 -1.92 13.68
N ASN A 501 18.23 -2.10 12.63
CA ASN A 501 17.37 -1.06 12.06
C ASN A 501 16.37 -0.52 13.08
N MET A 502 15.68 -1.40 13.80
CA MET A 502 14.71 -0.99 14.81
C MET A 502 15.38 -0.41 16.06
N GLU A 503 16.45 -1.05 16.55
CA GLU A 503 17.01 -0.74 17.87
C GLU A 503 18.15 0.29 17.84
N VAL A 504 18.95 0.32 16.78
CA VAL A 504 20.11 1.23 16.64
C VAL A 504 19.77 2.46 15.79
N PHE A 505 19.04 2.25 14.70
CA PHE A 505 18.67 3.33 13.77
C PHE A 505 17.25 3.87 14.00
N ASN A 506 16.57 3.40 15.05
CA ASN A 506 15.27 3.85 15.50
C ASN A 506 14.19 3.85 14.39
N MET A 507 14.29 2.88 13.48
CA MET A 507 13.32 2.70 12.41
C MET A 507 12.06 2.04 12.97
N ASN A 508 10.90 2.51 12.54
CA ASN A 508 9.68 1.75 12.78
C ASN A 508 9.72 0.42 11.98
N PRO A 509 8.81 -0.53 12.25
CA PRO A 509 8.87 -1.85 11.62
C PRO A 509 8.90 -1.77 10.10
N GLN A 510 8.05 -0.94 9.48
CA GLN A 510 7.97 -0.82 8.03
C GLN A 510 9.24 -0.18 7.45
N GLU A 511 9.76 0.87 8.07
CA GLU A 511 11.05 1.48 7.70
C GLU A 511 12.20 0.47 7.78
N ALA A 512 12.25 -0.33 8.84
CA ALA A 512 13.26 -1.38 9.01
C ALA A 512 13.15 -2.48 7.93
N LEU A 513 11.94 -2.68 7.37
CA LEU A 513 11.71 -3.60 6.25
C LEU A 513 12.03 -2.96 4.90
N ASP A 514 11.78 -1.67 4.72
CA ASP A 514 12.00 -0.99 3.44
C ASP A 514 13.46 -0.59 3.24
N ALA A 515 14.22 -0.48 4.33
CA ALA A 515 15.64 -0.16 4.33
C ALA A 515 16.46 -1.08 3.38
N PRO A 516 17.30 -0.52 2.49
CA PRO A 516 18.16 -1.30 1.60
C PRO A 516 19.12 -2.22 2.37
N ARG A 517 19.19 -3.48 1.97
CA ARG A 517 19.98 -4.52 2.66
C ARG A 517 21.27 -4.86 1.94
N PHE A 518 22.16 -5.51 2.68
CA PHE A 518 23.23 -6.32 2.12
C PHE A 518 22.93 -7.82 2.28
N CYS A 519 23.50 -8.63 1.40
CA CYS A 519 23.47 -10.08 1.47
C CYS A 519 24.83 -10.65 1.07
N ILE A 520 25.51 -11.28 2.01
CA ILE A 520 26.68 -12.12 1.74
C ILE A 520 26.17 -13.34 0.99
N ALA A 521 26.67 -13.53 -0.24
CA ALA A 521 26.34 -14.69 -1.05
C ALA A 521 26.68 -15.97 -0.29
N ALA A 522 25.85 -17.01 -0.46
CA ALA A 522 26.31 -18.35 -0.14
C ALA A 522 27.54 -18.65 -0.99
N ASP A 523 28.59 -19.23 -0.40
CA ASP A 523 29.81 -19.55 -1.14
C ASP A 523 29.44 -20.24 -2.47
N ALA A 524 30.12 -19.94 -3.56
CA ALA A 524 29.98 -20.71 -4.79
C ALA A 524 31.40 -21.00 -5.29
N PRO A 525 31.66 -22.20 -5.86
CA PRO A 525 32.92 -22.43 -6.55
C PRO A 525 33.06 -21.38 -7.65
N SER A 526 33.89 -20.38 -7.40
CA SER A 526 34.15 -19.27 -8.30
C SER A 526 35.59 -19.36 -8.77
N ASN A 527 35.76 -19.35 -10.08
CA ASN A 527 37.08 -19.35 -10.74
C ASN A 527 37.73 -17.95 -10.73
N ASP A 528 37.14 -16.98 -10.03
CA ASP A 528 37.52 -15.56 -10.07
C ASP A 528 38.63 -15.17 -9.08
N GLY A 529 39.19 -16.14 -8.33
CA GLY A 529 40.30 -15.91 -7.41
C GLY A 529 39.92 -15.27 -6.07
N PHE A 530 38.63 -14.99 -5.84
CA PHE A 530 38.13 -14.38 -4.59
C PHE A 530 37.54 -15.39 -3.59
N GLY A 531 37.55 -16.69 -3.92
CA GLY A 531 37.19 -17.75 -2.98
C GLY A 531 35.72 -17.75 -2.54
N GLY A 532 34.81 -17.18 -3.35
CA GLY A 532 33.37 -17.39 -3.20
C GLY A 532 32.57 -16.39 -2.36
N GLN A 533 33.07 -15.21 -1.98
CA GLN A 533 32.32 -14.33 -1.05
C GLN A 533 31.96 -12.96 -1.60
N LYS A 534 31.14 -12.98 -2.64
CA LYS A 534 30.44 -11.80 -3.16
C LYS A 534 29.48 -11.25 -2.10
N VAL A 535 29.45 -9.94 -1.93
CA VAL A 535 28.46 -9.22 -1.12
C VAL A 535 27.54 -8.48 -2.07
N PHE A 536 26.28 -8.88 -2.09
CA PHE A 536 25.24 -8.16 -2.81
C PHE A 536 24.78 -6.97 -1.98
N LEU A 537 24.55 -5.83 -2.63
CA LEU A 537 23.95 -4.64 -2.05
C LEU A 537 22.69 -4.27 -2.84
N GLU A 538 21.63 -3.86 -2.14
CA GLU A 538 20.42 -3.37 -2.80
C GLU A 538 20.61 -1.97 -3.39
N GLU A 539 19.87 -1.73 -4.48
CA GLU A 539 19.59 -0.39 -4.98
C GLU A 539 19.09 0.54 -3.86
N GLY A 540 19.68 1.73 -3.77
CA GLY A 540 19.45 2.69 -2.69
C GLY A 540 20.66 2.86 -1.74
N ILE A 541 21.67 1.99 -1.82
CA ILE A 541 22.96 2.20 -1.14
C ILE A 541 23.86 3.07 -2.04
N ASP A 542 24.39 4.17 -1.50
CA ASP A 542 25.22 5.16 -2.23
C ASP A 542 26.46 4.51 -2.87
N ASP A 543 26.76 4.84 -4.13
CA ASP A 543 27.93 4.36 -4.87
C ASP A 543 29.26 4.60 -4.13
N LYS A 544 29.36 5.67 -3.33
CA LYS A 544 30.53 5.93 -2.48
C LYS A 544 30.70 4.86 -1.41
N VAL A 545 29.60 4.33 -0.86
CA VAL A 545 29.63 3.24 0.11
C VAL A 545 30.03 1.93 -0.60
N VAL A 546 29.48 1.67 -1.78
CA VAL A 546 29.86 0.53 -2.62
C VAL A 546 31.38 0.54 -2.88
N GLN A 547 31.91 1.68 -3.31
CA GLN A 547 33.34 1.83 -3.57
C GLN A 547 34.17 1.75 -2.27
N GLY A 548 33.73 2.37 -1.18
CA GLY A 548 34.43 2.30 0.10
C GLY A 548 34.53 0.88 0.66
N LEU A 549 33.50 0.05 0.47
CA LEU A 549 33.56 -1.37 0.82
C LEU A 549 34.55 -2.14 -0.07
N ARG A 550 34.62 -1.82 -1.38
CA ARG A 550 35.63 -2.40 -2.29
C ARG A 550 37.05 -1.99 -1.90
N ASP A 551 37.25 -0.75 -1.49
CA ASP A 551 38.55 -0.24 -1.02
C ASP A 551 39.01 -0.94 0.26
N LEU A 552 38.06 -1.34 1.12
CA LEU A 552 38.33 -2.23 2.26
C LEU A 552 38.58 -3.69 1.85
N GLY A 553 38.42 -4.06 0.58
CA GLY A 553 38.69 -5.39 0.04
C GLY A 553 37.47 -6.30 -0.09
N HIS A 554 36.24 -5.79 0.04
CA HIS A 554 35.02 -6.58 -0.20
C HIS A 554 34.74 -6.76 -1.69
N ASN A 555 34.36 -7.97 -2.10
CA ASN A 555 33.88 -8.24 -3.47
C ASN A 555 32.39 -7.87 -3.58
N VAL A 556 32.10 -6.61 -3.91
CA VAL A 556 30.73 -6.05 -3.87
C VAL A 556 30.08 -5.98 -5.25
N GLU A 557 28.83 -6.47 -5.33
CA GLU A 557 27.94 -6.34 -6.49
C GLU A 557 26.66 -5.61 -6.10
N LEU A 558 26.34 -4.53 -6.84
CA LEU A 558 25.07 -3.84 -6.69
C LEU A 558 24.02 -4.57 -7.53
N VAL A 559 22.91 -4.96 -6.90
CA VAL A 559 21.80 -5.66 -7.55
C VAL A 559 20.71 -4.64 -7.83
N THR A 560 20.37 -4.47 -9.11
CA THR A 560 19.35 -3.53 -9.58
C THR A 560 18.19 -4.26 -10.24
N GLY A 561 17.01 -3.64 -10.26
CA GLY A 561 15.83 -4.22 -10.88
C GLY A 561 15.09 -5.25 -10.01
N TRP A 562 13.78 -5.35 -10.23
CA TRP A 562 12.87 -6.10 -9.35
C TRP A 562 13.12 -7.61 -9.29
N LYS A 563 13.56 -8.22 -10.40
CA LYS A 563 13.73 -9.67 -10.53
C LYS A 563 14.85 -10.21 -9.62
N ASP A 564 15.98 -9.51 -9.59
CA ASP A 564 17.19 -10.00 -8.92
C ASP A 564 17.24 -9.61 -7.43
N ARG A 565 16.37 -8.69 -6.97
CA ARG A 565 16.22 -8.35 -5.55
C ARG A 565 15.74 -9.51 -4.66
N GLY A 566 15.32 -10.63 -5.24
CA GLY A 566 14.96 -11.84 -4.49
C GLY A 566 16.07 -12.35 -3.54
N VAL A 567 17.34 -12.01 -3.80
CA VAL A 567 18.49 -12.42 -2.98
C VAL A 567 18.51 -11.78 -1.57
N PHE A 568 17.81 -10.67 -1.37
CA PHE A 568 17.74 -9.95 -0.08
C PHE A 568 16.56 -10.37 0.79
N GLY A 569 15.89 -11.44 0.41
CA GLY A 569 14.81 -12.02 1.18
C GLY A 569 13.52 -11.23 1.14
N ARG A 570 12.56 -11.68 1.96
CA ARG A 570 11.25 -11.04 2.13
C ARG A 570 10.91 -11.05 3.60
N VAL A 571 10.29 -9.98 4.11
CA VAL A 571 10.13 -9.80 5.56
C VAL A 571 8.67 -9.60 5.96
N LEU A 572 8.32 -10.07 7.16
CA LEU A 572 7.12 -9.69 7.88
C LEU A 572 7.50 -9.44 9.35
N CYS A 573 6.92 -8.40 9.97
CA CYS A 573 7.17 -8.03 11.37
C CYS A 573 5.87 -7.56 12.04
N LEU A 574 5.66 -7.93 13.30
CA LEU A 574 4.60 -7.40 14.16
C LEU A 574 5.22 -6.92 15.48
N VAL A 575 4.88 -5.69 15.90
CA VAL A 575 5.37 -5.06 17.14
C VAL A 575 4.23 -4.87 18.14
N LYS A 576 4.49 -5.19 19.41
CA LYS A 576 3.54 -4.98 20.49
C LYS A 576 3.56 -3.50 20.94
N MET A 577 2.48 -2.76 20.68
CA MET A 577 2.31 -1.40 21.22
C MET A 577 2.02 -1.46 22.73
N LYS A 578 2.92 -0.92 23.57
CA LYS A 578 2.64 -0.67 25.00
C LYS A 578 1.83 0.62 25.12
N LEU A 579 0.55 0.54 25.48
CA LEU A 579 -0.14 1.67 26.12
C LEU A 579 0.50 1.89 27.50
N ALA A 580 1.16 3.02 27.69
CA ALA A 580 1.75 3.38 28.97
C ALA A 580 0.66 3.58 30.04
N THR A 581 0.90 2.95 31.18
CA THR A 581 0.05 2.86 32.37
C THR A 581 -0.19 4.23 33.02
N VAL A 582 -1.42 4.75 32.93
CA VAL A 582 -2.03 5.58 33.98
C VAL A 582 -3.33 4.89 34.37
N LEU A 583 -3.30 4.13 35.48
CA LEU A 583 -4.44 3.42 36.02
C LEU A 583 -4.63 3.86 37.48
N THR A 584 -5.74 4.51 37.81
CA THR A 584 -6.59 4.21 38.99
C THR A 584 -7.71 5.24 39.15
N ALA A 585 -8.90 4.93 38.61
CA ALA A 585 -10.22 5.09 39.23
C ALA A 585 -11.32 5.03 38.16
N LEU A 586 -11.89 3.84 37.92
CA LEU A 586 -13.33 3.56 37.91
C LEU A 586 -13.56 2.17 37.29
N ILE A 587 -13.90 1.23 38.16
CA ILE A 587 -14.44 -0.08 37.82
C ILE A 587 -15.95 0.11 37.67
N ALA A 588 -16.43 0.09 36.43
CA ALA A 588 -17.72 -0.45 35.98
C ALA A 588 -17.97 -0.02 34.52
N THR A 589 -18.42 -0.97 33.68
CA THR A 589 -18.92 -0.81 32.30
C THR A 589 -17.94 -0.32 31.22
N VAL A 590 -17.20 -1.25 30.58
CA VAL A 590 -16.76 -1.08 29.17
C VAL A 590 -16.73 -2.45 28.48
N ASP A 591 -17.77 -2.75 27.72
CA ASP A 591 -17.72 -3.69 26.60
C ASP A 591 -17.26 -2.94 25.35
N THR A 592 -16.28 -3.51 24.64
CA THR A 592 -15.99 -3.31 23.20
C THR A 592 -15.63 -1.90 22.67
N VAL A 593 -14.35 -1.52 22.73
CA VAL A 593 -13.73 -0.62 21.73
C VAL A 593 -12.27 -1.03 21.50
N ALA A 594 -12.04 -1.90 20.53
CA ALA A 594 -10.74 -2.09 19.86
C ALA A 594 -10.95 -2.99 18.63
N ALA A 595 -11.54 -2.43 17.57
CA ALA A 595 -11.57 -3.03 16.25
C ALA A 595 -10.70 -2.19 15.31
N GLY A 596 -9.80 -2.88 14.60
CA GLY A 596 -8.70 -2.28 13.85
C GLY A 596 -9.11 -1.55 12.58
N ARG A 597 -8.30 -0.54 12.27
CA ARG A 597 -8.29 0.22 11.01
C ARG A 597 -7.84 -0.71 9.88
N SER A 598 -8.79 -1.04 9.00
CA SER A 598 -8.65 -1.89 7.82
C SER A 598 -9.11 -1.09 6.61
N LEU A 599 -8.38 -1.20 5.49
CA LEU A 599 -8.59 -0.57 4.16
C LEU A 599 -9.90 -0.98 3.44
N ARG A 600 -11.04 -1.02 4.13
CA ARG A 600 -12.38 -1.23 3.54
C ARG A 600 -13.39 -0.18 4.00
N HIS A 601 -12.94 1.04 4.24
CA HIS A 601 -13.76 2.11 4.81
C HIS A 601 -14.51 3.00 3.82
N VAL A 602 -14.54 2.64 2.54
CA VAL A 602 -15.45 3.27 1.58
C VAL A 602 -16.49 2.24 1.13
N GLY A 603 -17.69 2.31 1.70
CA GLY A 603 -18.73 1.33 1.41
C GLY A 603 -20.14 1.87 1.57
N ARG A 604 -20.86 1.97 0.45
CA ARG A 604 -22.24 1.49 0.23
C ARG A 604 -22.63 1.79 -1.22
N ARG A 605 -22.56 0.80 -2.10
CA ARG A 605 -23.25 0.86 -3.41
C ARG A 605 -24.51 0.00 -3.37
N ASP A 606 -25.58 0.55 -3.93
CA ASP A 606 -26.90 -0.06 -4.08
C ASP A 606 -26.78 -1.43 -4.79
N PRO A 607 -27.34 -2.52 -4.21
CA PRO A 607 -27.29 -3.86 -4.80
C PRO A 607 -27.95 -4.03 -6.18
N GLN A 608 -28.63 -3.03 -6.74
CA GLN A 608 -29.40 -3.20 -7.98
C GLN A 608 -28.64 -2.95 -9.31
N ARG A 609 -27.42 -2.39 -9.30
CA ARG A 609 -26.70 -2.04 -10.54
C ARG A 609 -25.44 -2.87 -10.79
N MET A 610 -25.59 -4.06 -11.36
CA MET A 610 -24.53 -4.68 -12.15
C MET A 610 -25.15 -5.54 -13.27
N GLN A 611 -25.29 -4.97 -14.46
CA GLN A 611 -25.39 -5.77 -15.69
C GLN A 611 -23.97 -6.04 -16.24
N PRO A 612 -23.71 -7.23 -16.80
CA PRO A 612 -22.40 -7.57 -17.35
C PRO A 612 -22.15 -6.83 -18.67
N VAL A 613 -21.22 -5.87 -18.66
CA VAL A 613 -20.74 -5.19 -19.88
C VAL A 613 -19.71 -6.09 -20.58
N ALA A 614 -19.89 -6.30 -21.89
CA ALA A 614 -19.02 -7.13 -22.72
C ALA A 614 -17.58 -6.57 -22.77
N ARG A 615 -16.58 -7.46 -22.84
CA ARG A 615 -15.17 -7.10 -23.06
C ARG A 615 -15.03 -6.28 -24.33
N GLN A 616 -14.70 -5.00 -24.21
CA GLN A 616 -14.21 -4.20 -25.33
C GLN A 616 -12.68 -4.28 -25.44
N PRO A 617 -12.13 -4.15 -26.66
CA PRO A 617 -10.69 -4.25 -26.91
C PRO A 617 -9.88 -3.16 -26.18
N ILE A 618 -8.65 -3.52 -25.83
CA ILE A 618 -7.69 -2.70 -25.08
C ILE A 618 -7.04 -1.70 -26.03
N VAL A 619 -7.04 -0.42 -25.66
CA VAL A 619 -6.44 0.69 -26.42
C VAL A 619 -5.34 1.35 -25.57
N PRO A 620 -4.12 1.54 -26.10
CA PRO A 620 -3.02 2.20 -25.38
C PRO A 620 -3.29 3.70 -25.16
N ALA A 621 -2.90 4.26 -24.01
CA ALA A 621 -2.90 5.70 -23.79
C ALA A 621 -1.92 6.42 -24.71
N ALA A 622 -2.28 7.66 -25.06
CA ALA A 622 -1.51 8.55 -25.91
C ALA A 622 -0.13 8.87 -25.32
N ASP A 623 0.88 8.92 -26.19
CA ASP A 623 2.09 9.71 -25.97
C ASP A 623 1.72 11.20 -26.16
N PRO A 624 1.99 12.09 -25.17
CA PRO A 624 1.71 13.52 -25.27
C PRO A 624 2.38 14.21 -26.47
N SER A 625 3.34 13.55 -27.14
CA SER A 625 4.08 14.09 -28.30
C SER A 625 3.38 13.96 -29.66
N SER A 626 2.13 13.47 -29.73
CA SER A 626 1.48 13.18 -31.03
C SER A 626 0.93 14.39 -31.80
N PHE A 627 0.93 15.60 -31.23
CA PHE A 627 0.59 16.82 -31.95
C PHE A 627 1.85 17.47 -32.55
N GLU A 628 1.81 17.83 -33.84
CA GLU A 628 2.92 18.55 -34.49
C GLU A 628 3.16 19.90 -33.78
N LYS A 629 4.30 20.06 -33.11
CA LYS A 629 4.74 21.32 -32.50
C LYS A 629 4.61 22.46 -33.52
N ARG A 630 3.73 23.44 -33.24
CA ARG A 630 3.56 24.62 -34.12
C ARG A 630 4.89 25.38 -34.18
N THR A 631 5.37 25.64 -35.40
CA THR A 631 6.63 26.35 -35.65
C THR A 631 6.62 27.83 -35.26
N ARG A 632 5.45 28.41 -34.99
CA ARG A 632 5.29 29.77 -34.44
C ARG A 632 3.95 29.92 -33.71
N SER A 633 3.97 30.33 -32.44
CA SER A 633 2.74 30.61 -31.71
C SER A 633 2.07 31.89 -32.17
N LYS A 634 0.72 31.88 -32.21
CA LYS A 634 -0.08 33.09 -32.45
C LYS A 634 -0.15 34.02 -31.23
N TYR A 635 0.18 33.50 -30.04
CA TYR A 635 0.15 34.24 -28.79
C TYR A 635 1.49 34.92 -28.48
N ASP A 636 2.58 34.54 -29.15
CA ASP A 636 3.88 35.24 -29.05
C ASP A 636 3.87 36.51 -29.91
N THR A 637 3.49 37.62 -29.28
CA THR A 637 3.34 38.94 -29.90
C THR A 637 4.15 39.98 -29.14
N PRO A 638 4.42 41.16 -29.73
CA PRO A 638 5.08 42.24 -29.00
C PRO A 638 4.38 42.65 -27.68
N ARG A 639 3.06 42.45 -27.56
CA ARG A 639 2.29 42.78 -26.35
C ARG A 639 2.45 41.75 -25.24
N THR A 640 2.57 40.49 -25.61
CA THR A 640 2.62 39.34 -24.69
C THR A 640 4.03 38.94 -24.31
N LYS A 641 5.05 39.38 -25.07
CA LYS A 641 6.47 39.03 -24.85
C LYS A 641 6.98 39.28 -23.43
N LYS A 642 6.47 40.30 -22.74
CA LYS A 642 6.85 40.60 -21.34
C LYS A 642 6.32 39.59 -20.32
N PHE A 643 5.33 38.78 -20.70
CA PHE A 643 4.73 37.75 -19.87
C PHE A 643 5.24 36.35 -20.21
N ALA A 644 5.99 36.18 -21.30
CA ALA A 644 6.41 34.86 -21.78
C ALA A 644 7.30 34.16 -20.74
N VAL A 645 6.88 32.98 -20.29
CA VAL A 645 7.61 32.13 -19.34
C VAL A 645 8.50 31.17 -20.13
N ASN A 646 9.75 31.00 -19.69
CA ASN A 646 10.63 30.00 -20.30
C ASN A 646 10.27 28.60 -19.77
N GLY A 647 9.44 27.88 -20.53
CA GLY A 647 8.99 26.53 -20.18
C GLY A 647 9.98 25.40 -20.48
N THR A 648 11.19 25.70 -21.00
CA THR A 648 12.17 24.64 -21.32
C THR A 648 12.69 23.94 -20.07
N ALA A 649 12.94 22.63 -20.17
CA ALA A 649 13.41 21.79 -19.06
C ALA A 649 14.54 22.43 -18.24
N GLY A 650 14.31 22.56 -16.93
CA GLY A 650 15.24 23.16 -15.97
C GLY A 650 15.21 24.69 -15.87
N SER A 651 14.38 25.38 -16.67
CA SER A 651 14.27 26.85 -16.62
C SER A 651 13.42 27.35 -15.46
N ILE A 652 12.40 26.59 -15.06
CA ILE A 652 11.68 26.80 -13.82
C ILE A 652 12.32 25.89 -12.76
N PRO A 653 12.72 26.41 -11.58
CA PRO A 653 13.36 25.61 -10.54
C PRO A 653 12.58 24.33 -10.22
N TYR A 654 13.29 23.20 -10.08
CA TYR A 654 12.76 21.86 -9.80
C TYR A 654 11.93 21.20 -10.92
N VAL A 655 11.62 21.90 -12.02
CA VAL A 655 10.91 21.34 -13.18
C VAL A 655 11.92 20.95 -14.26
N ASP A 656 12.29 19.67 -14.31
CA ASP A 656 13.35 19.13 -15.18
C ASP A 656 12.84 18.64 -16.56
N PHE A 657 11.62 19.01 -16.93
CA PHE A 657 10.97 18.69 -18.19
C PHE A 657 10.34 19.94 -18.84
N ASP A 658 10.07 19.84 -20.14
CA ASP A 658 9.47 20.92 -20.93
C ASP A 658 7.96 21.02 -20.63
N ILE A 659 7.49 22.18 -20.16
CA ILE A 659 6.08 22.44 -19.87
C ILE A 659 5.35 23.17 -21.00
N GLY A 660 6.03 23.40 -22.13
CA GLY A 660 5.49 24.07 -23.30
C GLY A 660 5.39 25.59 -23.16
N GLU A 661 4.63 26.18 -24.07
CA GLU A 661 4.40 27.62 -24.14
C GLU A 661 3.49 28.09 -23.00
N SER A 662 3.89 29.15 -22.28
CA SER A 662 3.02 29.81 -21.29
C SER A 662 3.38 31.27 -21.05
N TYR A 663 2.43 31.99 -20.44
CA TYR A 663 2.55 33.40 -20.12
C TYR A 663 2.05 33.68 -18.71
N ALA A 664 2.81 34.41 -17.91
CA ALA A 664 2.43 34.74 -16.55
C ALA A 664 2.80 36.17 -16.18
N GLY A 665 2.09 36.74 -15.21
CA GLY A 665 2.38 38.07 -14.68
C GLY A 665 1.13 38.81 -14.21
N LEU A 666 1.29 40.11 -13.97
CA LEU A 666 0.23 41.00 -13.49
C LEU A 666 -0.46 41.75 -14.64
N LEU A 667 -1.79 41.84 -14.57
CA LEU A 667 -2.59 42.73 -15.40
C LEU A 667 -3.55 43.55 -14.53
N PRO A 668 -3.78 44.83 -14.89
CA PRO A 668 -4.63 45.71 -14.10
C PRO A 668 -6.11 45.35 -14.27
N ILE A 669 -6.89 45.59 -13.22
CA ILE A 669 -8.36 45.42 -13.23
C ILE A 669 -9.09 46.60 -13.91
N SER A 670 -8.42 47.72 -14.15
CA SER A 670 -9.00 48.89 -14.81
C SER A 670 -7.94 49.70 -15.57
N GLU A 671 -8.38 50.73 -16.30
CA GLU A 671 -7.48 51.66 -17.00
C GLU A 671 -6.98 52.82 -16.10
N GLU A 672 -7.31 52.79 -14.79
CA GLU A 672 -6.93 53.85 -13.86
C GLU A 672 -5.43 53.86 -13.52
N TYR A 673 -4.90 55.03 -13.18
CA TYR A 673 -3.52 55.17 -12.73
C TYR A 673 -3.34 54.51 -11.35
N ASN A 674 -2.43 53.54 -11.25
CA ASN A 674 -2.22 52.66 -10.09
C ASN A 674 -3.40 51.73 -9.76
N ALA A 675 -4.16 51.30 -10.77
CA ALA A 675 -5.16 50.24 -10.58
C ALA A 675 -4.55 49.00 -9.92
N SER A 676 -5.33 48.33 -9.06
CA SER A 676 -4.97 46.99 -8.56
C SER A 676 -4.80 46.01 -9.72
N GLU A 677 -3.98 44.99 -9.53
CA GLU A 677 -3.60 44.03 -10.56
C GLU A 677 -3.86 42.61 -10.08
N LEU A 678 -4.36 41.76 -10.98
CA LEU A 678 -4.50 40.33 -10.75
C LEU A 678 -3.36 39.57 -11.43
N TYR A 679 -2.83 38.58 -10.72
CA TYR A 679 -1.84 37.67 -11.26
C TYR A 679 -2.52 36.54 -12.04
N PHE A 680 -1.94 36.19 -13.18
CA PHE A 680 -2.43 35.10 -14.02
C PHE A 680 -1.28 34.21 -14.50
N TRP A 681 -1.61 32.97 -14.83
CA TRP A 681 -0.77 32.08 -15.63
C TRP A 681 -1.62 31.43 -16.73
N PHE A 682 -1.26 31.68 -17.99
CA PHE A 682 -1.98 31.27 -19.18
C PHE A 682 -1.21 30.23 -19.99
N PHE A 683 -1.89 29.13 -20.34
CA PHE A 683 -1.37 28.06 -21.19
C PHE A 683 -2.24 27.89 -22.45
N PRO A 684 -1.70 28.24 -23.63
CA PRO A 684 -2.25 27.84 -24.91
C PRO A 684 -2.35 26.32 -25.08
N SER A 685 -3.44 25.84 -25.67
CA SER A 685 -3.59 24.44 -26.06
C SER A 685 -3.12 24.20 -27.50
N GLU A 686 -2.46 23.07 -27.71
CA GLU A 686 -2.14 22.58 -29.05
C GLU A 686 -3.34 21.87 -29.72
N ASN A 687 -4.40 21.58 -28.97
CA ASN A 687 -5.58 20.90 -29.47
C ASN A 687 -6.29 21.77 -30.53
N PRO A 688 -6.48 21.30 -31.78
CA PRO A 688 -7.17 22.07 -32.81
C PRO A 688 -8.61 22.45 -32.46
N ALA A 689 -9.30 21.64 -31.65
CA ALA A 689 -10.64 21.93 -31.17
C ALA A 689 -10.67 23.16 -30.24
N ALA A 690 -9.55 23.48 -29.61
CA ALA A 690 -9.37 24.63 -28.73
C ALA A 690 -9.02 25.93 -29.50
N SER A 691 -9.24 26.00 -30.81
CA SER A 691 -8.73 27.13 -31.61
C SER A 691 -9.32 28.51 -31.24
N LYS A 692 -10.53 28.56 -30.68
CA LYS A 692 -11.28 29.79 -30.36
C LYS A 692 -12.12 29.67 -29.07
N GLU A 693 -11.56 29.06 -28.06
CA GLU A 693 -12.18 28.91 -26.73
C GLU A 693 -11.13 29.06 -25.62
N ILE A 694 -11.56 29.47 -24.43
CA ILE A 694 -10.72 29.58 -23.25
C ILE A 694 -11.50 29.16 -22.00
N LEU A 695 -10.81 28.48 -21.10
CA LEU A 695 -11.30 28.10 -19.79
C LEU A 695 -10.55 28.88 -18.70
N ILE A 696 -11.30 29.40 -17.73
CA ILE A 696 -10.79 30.12 -16.57
C ILE A 696 -10.88 29.20 -15.36
N TRP A 697 -9.82 29.11 -14.55
CA TRP A 697 -9.81 28.37 -13.29
C TRP A 697 -9.61 29.30 -12.10
N LEU A 698 -10.48 29.16 -11.08
CA LEU A 698 -10.49 29.94 -9.85
C LEU A 698 -10.56 29.02 -8.61
N ASN A 699 -9.55 29.04 -7.74
CA ASN A 699 -9.63 28.38 -6.42
C ASN A 699 -10.56 29.17 -5.47
N GLY A 700 -11.09 28.47 -4.45
CA GLY A 700 -11.98 29.02 -3.42
C GLY A 700 -11.40 28.88 -2.01
N GLY A 701 -12.17 29.25 -0.99
CA GLY A 701 -11.67 29.98 0.17
C GLY A 701 -11.43 31.42 -0.29
N PRO A 702 -12.06 32.45 0.33
CA PRO A 702 -12.23 33.71 -0.37
C PRO A 702 -10.90 34.36 -0.82
N GLY A 703 -9.77 34.05 -0.18
CA GLY A 703 -8.45 34.51 -0.60
C GLY A 703 -7.47 33.43 -1.08
N CYS A 704 -7.92 32.26 -1.54
CA CYS A 704 -7.01 31.19 -1.96
C CYS A 704 -6.57 31.29 -3.42
N SER A 705 -5.31 30.96 -3.63
CA SER A 705 -4.59 31.12 -4.89
C SER A 705 -4.97 30.05 -5.89
N SER A 706 -5.26 30.47 -7.12
CA SER A 706 -5.42 29.55 -8.26
C SER A 706 -4.14 28.78 -8.64
N LEU A 707 -3.00 29.11 -8.04
CA LEU A 707 -1.77 28.34 -8.21
C LEU A 707 -1.78 27.03 -7.41
N GLU A 708 -2.69 26.87 -6.45
CA GLU A 708 -3.01 25.60 -5.80
C GLU A 708 -3.51 24.59 -6.84
N GLY A 709 -4.63 24.89 -7.51
CA GLY A 709 -5.17 24.03 -8.57
C GLY A 709 -4.27 23.95 -9.80
N PHE A 710 -3.42 24.95 -10.04
CA PHE A 710 -2.36 24.80 -11.05
C PHE A 710 -1.37 23.69 -10.68
N LEU A 711 -0.81 23.72 -9.48
CA LEU A 711 0.31 22.85 -9.10
C LEU A 711 -0.13 21.48 -8.59
N GLN A 712 -1.34 21.33 -8.06
CA GLN A 712 -1.77 20.09 -7.40
C GLN A 712 -2.88 19.34 -8.11
N GLU A 713 -3.48 19.97 -9.12
CA GLU A 713 -4.71 19.47 -9.73
C GLU A 713 -4.61 19.35 -11.25
N ASN A 714 -4.84 20.45 -11.97
CA ASN A 714 -5.23 20.42 -13.39
C ASN A 714 -4.21 21.12 -14.32
N GLY A 715 -3.13 21.66 -13.77
CA GLY A 715 -2.03 22.25 -14.52
C GLY A 715 -1.21 21.25 -15.36
N PRO A 716 -0.21 21.73 -16.11
CA PRO A 716 0.64 20.92 -17.01
C PRO A 716 1.61 20.01 -16.25
N PHE A 717 1.86 20.28 -14.98
CA PHE A 717 2.64 19.46 -14.09
C PHE A 717 2.04 19.48 -12.70
N VAL A 718 2.39 18.48 -11.89
CA VAL A 718 1.80 18.27 -10.58
C VAL A 718 2.86 17.98 -9.53
N TRP A 719 2.71 18.56 -8.34
CA TRP A 719 3.53 18.26 -7.17
C TRP A 719 2.62 17.83 -6.00
N GLN A 720 2.42 16.51 -5.89
CA GLN A 720 1.56 15.91 -4.87
C GLN A 720 2.23 15.92 -3.49
N TYR A 721 1.41 15.96 -2.43
CA TYR A 721 1.87 15.90 -1.04
C TYR A 721 2.77 14.69 -0.79
N GLY A 722 3.84 14.88 -0.02
CA GLY A 722 4.79 13.83 0.33
C GLY A 722 5.71 13.37 -0.81
N THR A 723 5.64 13.98 -1.99
CA THR A 723 6.52 13.64 -3.13
C THR A 723 7.74 14.57 -3.22
N TYR A 724 8.87 14.03 -3.70
CA TYR A 724 10.16 14.73 -3.67
C TYR A 724 10.31 15.85 -4.72
N ARG A 725 9.66 15.71 -5.88
CA ARG A 725 9.79 16.64 -7.02
C ARG A 725 8.51 16.62 -7.87
N PRO A 726 8.22 17.69 -8.64
CA PRO A 726 7.07 17.71 -9.52
C PRO A 726 7.24 16.69 -10.67
N VAL A 727 6.13 16.24 -11.22
CA VAL A 727 6.08 15.34 -12.38
C VAL A 727 5.13 15.90 -13.45
N PRO A 728 5.29 15.54 -14.75
CA PRO A 728 4.34 15.93 -15.78
C PRO A 728 2.92 15.45 -15.43
N ASN A 729 1.89 16.27 -15.67
CA ASN A 729 0.51 15.89 -15.40
C ASN A 729 -0.15 15.33 -16.66
N PRO A 730 -0.40 14.01 -16.75
CA PRO A 730 -1.08 13.43 -17.90
C PRO A 730 -2.56 13.81 -17.98
N TRP A 731 -3.14 14.30 -16.88
CA TRP A 731 -4.51 14.78 -16.79
C TRP A 731 -4.62 16.30 -16.94
N THR A 732 -3.60 16.95 -17.50
CA THR A 732 -3.61 18.39 -17.70
C THR A 732 -4.76 18.83 -18.60
N TRP A 733 -5.50 19.85 -18.17
CA TRP A 733 -6.63 20.39 -18.93
C TRP A 733 -6.18 21.17 -20.17
N VAL A 734 -4.89 21.54 -20.25
CA VAL A 734 -4.26 22.14 -21.44
C VAL A 734 -4.41 21.23 -22.67
N ASN A 735 -4.52 19.90 -22.48
CA ASN A 735 -4.77 18.96 -23.57
C ASN A 735 -6.17 19.12 -24.20
N LEU A 736 -7.13 19.71 -23.48
CA LEU A 736 -8.52 19.87 -23.92
C LEU A 736 -8.79 21.27 -24.48
N THR A 737 -8.27 22.31 -23.82
CA THR A 737 -8.59 23.70 -24.15
C THR A 737 -7.53 24.70 -23.68
N ASN A 738 -7.55 25.94 -24.19
CA ASN A 738 -6.66 26.98 -23.65
C ASN A 738 -7.14 27.33 -22.24
N ILE A 739 -6.24 27.48 -21.28
CA ILE A 739 -6.61 27.66 -19.87
C ILE A 739 -5.80 28.78 -19.21
N VAL A 740 -6.47 29.56 -18.36
CA VAL A 740 -5.84 30.58 -17.51
C VAL A 740 -6.23 30.38 -16.05
N TRP A 741 -5.23 30.31 -15.19
CA TRP A 741 -5.39 30.35 -13.73
C TRP A 741 -5.24 31.80 -13.30
N VAL A 742 -6.18 32.30 -12.49
CA VAL A 742 -6.20 33.71 -12.06
C VAL A 742 -6.30 33.77 -10.54
N GLU A 743 -5.34 34.42 -9.89
CA GLU A 743 -5.39 34.68 -8.46
C GLU A 743 -6.31 35.88 -8.21
N GLN A 744 -7.54 35.62 -7.79
CA GLN A 744 -8.55 36.64 -7.53
C GLN A 744 -9.28 36.32 -6.23
N PRO A 745 -9.86 37.30 -5.53
CA PRO A 745 -9.85 38.75 -5.79
C PRO A 745 -8.49 39.43 -5.49
N VAL A 746 -8.45 40.76 -5.52
CA VAL A 746 -7.26 41.54 -5.13
C VAL A 746 -6.86 41.18 -3.69
N GLY A 747 -5.58 40.85 -3.47
CA GLY A 747 -5.07 40.41 -2.17
C GLY A 747 -4.83 38.90 -2.06
N THR A 748 -5.23 38.13 -3.07
CA THR A 748 -4.97 36.69 -3.21
C THR A 748 -3.59 36.44 -3.85
N GLY A 749 -2.76 35.60 -3.22
CA GLY A 749 -1.48 35.16 -3.77
C GLY A 749 -0.55 36.29 -4.20
N PHE A 750 -0.18 36.34 -5.49
CA PHE A 750 0.64 37.40 -6.07
C PHE A 750 -0.14 38.62 -6.57
N SER A 751 -1.47 38.62 -6.50
CA SER A 751 -2.29 39.78 -6.87
C SER A 751 -2.04 40.95 -5.91
N ARG A 752 -2.00 42.18 -6.44
CA ARG A 752 -1.53 43.37 -5.71
C ARG A 752 -2.50 44.53 -5.84
N GLY A 753 -2.60 45.34 -4.79
CA GLY A 753 -3.39 46.56 -4.79
C GLY A 753 -4.13 46.77 -3.46
N GLU A 754 -5.05 47.71 -3.46
CA GLU A 754 -5.92 47.98 -2.31
C GLU A 754 -7.20 47.15 -2.41
N VAL A 755 -7.55 46.47 -1.31
CA VAL A 755 -8.78 45.71 -1.19
C VAL A 755 -9.95 46.68 -1.06
N THR A 756 -10.82 46.68 -2.07
CA THR A 756 -11.97 47.59 -2.17
C THR A 756 -13.30 46.87 -2.32
N ALA A 757 -13.29 45.56 -2.59
CA ALA A 757 -14.50 44.77 -2.75
C ALA A 757 -15.24 44.63 -1.41
N THR A 758 -16.55 44.85 -1.43
CA THR A 758 -17.47 44.62 -0.30
C THR A 758 -18.45 43.48 -0.56
N SER A 759 -18.50 43.02 -1.81
CA SER A 759 -19.41 42.01 -2.33
C SER A 759 -18.82 41.32 -3.56
N GLU A 760 -19.37 40.17 -3.90
CA GLU A 760 -19.11 39.41 -5.12
C GLU A 760 -19.48 40.16 -6.40
N THR A 761 -20.37 41.16 -6.31
CA THR A 761 -20.63 42.05 -7.45
C THR A 761 -19.40 42.92 -7.72
N ASP A 762 -18.79 43.47 -6.67
CA ASP A 762 -17.54 44.23 -6.81
C ASP A 762 -16.42 43.33 -7.34
N VAL A 763 -16.31 42.09 -6.82
CA VAL A 763 -15.32 41.11 -7.29
C VAL A 763 -15.52 40.79 -8.78
N ALA A 764 -16.77 40.55 -9.21
CA ALA A 764 -17.09 40.29 -10.60
C ALA A 764 -16.73 41.48 -11.50
N ASP A 765 -17.03 42.72 -11.09
CA ASP A 765 -16.68 43.92 -11.85
C ASP A 765 -15.16 44.07 -12.03
N GLN A 766 -14.39 43.85 -10.95
CA GLN A 766 -12.93 43.87 -11.00
C GLN A 766 -12.39 42.77 -11.93
N PHE A 767 -12.96 41.57 -11.86
CA PHE A 767 -12.58 40.46 -12.73
C PHE A 767 -12.89 40.75 -14.21
N LEU A 768 -14.06 41.31 -14.52
CA LEU A 768 -14.44 41.69 -15.89
C LEU A 768 -13.46 42.70 -16.48
N GLY A 769 -13.04 43.69 -15.67
CA GLY A 769 -12.04 44.67 -16.08
C GLY A 769 -10.66 44.05 -16.35
N PHE A 770 -10.18 43.16 -15.47
CA PHE A 770 -8.98 42.35 -15.72
C PHE A 770 -9.11 41.51 -17.00
N PHE A 771 -10.23 40.80 -17.16
CA PHE A 771 -10.42 39.86 -18.26
C PHE A 771 -10.50 40.58 -19.60
N LYS A 772 -11.09 41.79 -19.65
CA LYS A 772 -11.02 42.65 -20.83
C LYS A 772 -9.58 42.98 -21.22
N ASN A 773 -8.76 43.40 -20.25
CA ASN A 773 -7.34 43.68 -20.46
C ASN A 773 -6.56 42.44 -20.90
N PHE A 774 -6.90 41.27 -20.36
CA PHE A 774 -6.35 39.98 -20.77
C PHE A 774 -6.71 39.65 -22.23
N VAL A 775 -7.98 39.77 -22.61
CA VAL A 775 -8.47 39.56 -23.98
C VAL A 775 -7.79 40.51 -24.97
N ASP A 776 -7.59 41.79 -24.62
CA ASP A 776 -6.88 42.76 -25.46
C ASP A 776 -5.38 42.49 -25.58
N THR A 777 -4.77 41.94 -24.53
CA THR A 777 -3.35 41.57 -24.49
C THR A 777 -3.08 40.36 -25.38
N PHE A 778 -3.91 39.33 -25.29
CA PHE A 778 -3.74 38.05 -26.01
C PHE A 778 -4.55 37.95 -27.32
N ALA A 779 -5.28 39.00 -27.69
CA ALA A 779 -6.12 39.08 -28.89
C ALA A 779 -7.17 37.95 -28.97
N LEU A 780 -7.92 37.78 -27.87
CA LEU A 780 -8.90 36.70 -27.70
C LEU A 780 -10.35 37.12 -27.99
N GLN A 781 -10.56 38.22 -28.73
CA GLN A 781 -11.91 38.75 -28.94
C GLN A 781 -12.82 37.72 -29.62
N GLY A 782 -14.00 37.51 -29.05
CA GLY A 782 -15.00 36.56 -29.52
C GLY A 782 -14.67 35.09 -29.28
N TYR A 783 -13.72 34.78 -28.39
CA TYR A 783 -13.50 33.42 -27.89
C TYR A 783 -14.66 32.99 -27.01
N THR A 784 -15.08 31.73 -27.12
CA THR A 784 -16.01 31.14 -26.16
C THR A 784 -15.35 31.01 -24.80
N VAL A 785 -16.00 31.50 -23.75
CA VAL A 785 -15.48 31.54 -22.38
C VAL A 785 -16.18 30.50 -21.53
N TYR A 786 -15.39 29.65 -20.92
CA TYR A 786 -15.79 28.72 -19.87
C TYR A 786 -15.18 29.20 -18.56
N ILE A 787 -15.95 29.18 -17.47
CA ILE A 787 -15.43 29.51 -16.14
C ILE A 787 -15.60 28.32 -15.20
N THR A 788 -14.54 28.04 -14.46
CA THR A 788 -14.47 26.90 -13.56
C THR A 788 -13.82 27.29 -12.25
N GLY A 789 -14.08 26.51 -11.21
CA GLY A 789 -13.45 26.72 -9.93
C GLY A 789 -13.92 25.71 -8.90
N GLU A 790 -13.60 25.97 -7.65
CA GLU A 790 -13.96 25.08 -6.55
C GLU A 790 -14.21 25.81 -5.22
N SER A 791 -14.83 25.12 -4.27
CA SER A 791 -15.02 25.62 -2.90
C SER A 791 -15.82 26.94 -2.87
N TYR A 792 -15.29 27.98 -2.21
CA TYR A 792 -15.87 29.32 -2.20
C TYR A 792 -16.04 29.93 -3.60
N ALA A 793 -15.40 29.41 -4.64
CA ALA A 793 -15.67 29.82 -6.01
C ALA A 793 -17.12 29.51 -6.45
N GLY A 794 -17.89 28.76 -5.65
CA GLY A 794 -19.35 28.73 -5.71
C GLY A 794 -20.04 30.10 -5.58
N TYR A 795 -19.37 31.10 -5.01
CA TYR A 795 -19.73 32.52 -5.11
C TYR A 795 -19.10 33.17 -6.35
N TYR A 796 -17.76 33.14 -6.47
CA TYR A 796 -17.04 33.81 -7.57
C TYR A 796 -17.58 33.48 -8.96
N VAL A 797 -17.64 32.19 -9.28
CA VAL A 797 -17.91 31.71 -10.63
C VAL A 797 -19.33 32.11 -11.09
N PRO A 798 -20.40 31.91 -10.29
CA PRO A 798 -21.73 32.36 -10.70
C PRO A 798 -21.86 33.88 -10.80
N TYR A 799 -21.25 34.66 -9.90
CA TYR A 799 -21.31 36.13 -9.98
C TYR A 799 -20.57 36.68 -11.20
N ILE A 800 -19.37 36.17 -11.49
CA ILE A 800 -18.60 36.53 -12.69
C ILE A 800 -19.36 36.11 -13.96
N ALA A 801 -19.89 34.88 -14.01
CA ALA A 801 -20.67 34.41 -15.15
C ALA A 801 -21.93 35.27 -15.37
N ASN A 802 -22.62 35.63 -14.30
CA ASN A 802 -23.78 36.51 -14.36
C ASN A 802 -23.41 37.89 -14.92
N ALA A 803 -22.33 38.50 -14.41
CA ALA A 803 -21.85 39.79 -14.90
C ALA A 803 -21.44 39.72 -16.39
N MET A 804 -20.81 38.62 -16.83
CA MET A 804 -20.51 38.39 -18.26
C MET A 804 -21.77 38.32 -19.13
N ILE A 805 -22.81 37.62 -18.65
CA ILE A 805 -24.12 37.53 -19.33
C ILE A 805 -24.78 38.91 -19.40
N GLU A 806 -24.82 39.64 -18.29
CA GLU A 806 -25.48 40.95 -18.19
C GLU A 806 -24.74 42.04 -18.98
N ALA A 807 -23.41 41.97 -19.07
CA ALA A 807 -22.62 42.85 -19.91
C ALA A 807 -23.02 42.77 -21.39
N ASN A 808 -23.51 41.60 -21.82
CA ASN A 808 -24.01 41.35 -23.18
C ASN A 808 -23.02 41.78 -24.28
N ASP A 809 -21.72 41.59 -24.02
CA ASP A 809 -20.64 41.88 -24.96
C ASP A 809 -19.88 40.59 -25.31
N THR A 810 -20.36 39.90 -26.34
CA THR A 810 -19.74 38.68 -26.85
C THR A 810 -18.36 38.92 -27.47
N THR A 811 -17.90 40.18 -27.60
CA THR A 811 -16.53 40.48 -28.04
C THR A 811 -15.54 40.12 -26.93
N TYR A 812 -15.90 40.36 -25.67
CA TYR A 812 -15.02 40.17 -24.53
C TYR A 812 -15.47 39.06 -23.58
N TYR A 813 -16.77 38.82 -23.48
CA TYR A 813 -17.39 37.99 -22.44
C TYR A 813 -18.37 36.98 -23.03
N ASN A 814 -17.99 36.30 -24.12
CA ASN A 814 -18.84 35.28 -24.77
C ASN A 814 -18.91 33.99 -23.92
N PHE A 815 -19.54 34.10 -22.76
CA PHE A 815 -19.73 33.03 -21.79
C PHE A 815 -20.65 31.93 -22.36
N SER A 816 -20.26 30.67 -22.14
CA SER A 816 -21.05 29.50 -22.58
C SER A 816 -21.46 28.59 -21.43
N SER A 817 -20.50 28.13 -20.63
CA SER A 817 -20.76 27.09 -19.62
C SER A 817 -19.87 27.26 -18.40
N LEU A 818 -20.31 26.71 -17.26
CA LEU A 818 -19.54 26.72 -16.01
C LEU A 818 -19.47 25.35 -15.35
N LEU A 819 -18.39 25.10 -14.63
CA LEU A 819 -18.16 23.90 -13.82
C LEU A 819 -17.59 24.29 -12.46
N ILE A 820 -18.22 23.89 -11.36
CA ILE A 820 -17.70 24.16 -10.01
C ILE A 820 -17.62 22.86 -9.21
N TYR A 821 -16.49 22.65 -8.54
CA TYR A 821 -16.32 21.54 -7.61
C TYR A 821 -16.63 21.95 -6.18
N ASP A 822 -17.34 21.07 -5.48
CA ASP A 822 -17.67 21.17 -4.07
C ASP A 822 -18.02 22.62 -3.65
N PRO A 823 -19.04 23.24 -4.28
CA PRO A 823 -19.22 24.69 -4.23
C PRO A 823 -19.92 25.19 -2.96
N SER A 824 -19.49 26.34 -2.45
CA SER A 824 -20.29 27.14 -1.52
C SER A 824 -21.47 27.78 -2.27
N LEU A 825 -22.69 27.36 -1.98
CA LEU A 825 -23.93 27.75 -2.68
C LEU A 825 -24.98 28.38 -1.76
N SER A 826 -24.87 28.14 -0.46
CA SER A 826 -25.84 28.54 0.56
C SER A 826 -25.12 28.93 1.85
N SER A 827 -25.86 29.21 2.92
CA SER A 827 -25.28 29.40 4.26
C SER A 827 -24.63 28.13 4.80
N ASP A 828 -23.63 28.27 5.65
CA ASP A 828 -22.95 27.14 6.33
C ASP A 828 -23.92 26.24 7.09
N VAL A 829 -25.00 26.78 7.66
CA VAL A 829 -26.03 25.95 8.32
C VAL A 829 -26.63 24.91 7.37
N VAL A 830 -26.83 25.26 6.09
CA VAL A 830 -27.38 24.38 5.06
C VAL A 830 -26.33 23.41 4.53
N GLN A 831 -25.08 23.85 4.37
CA GLN A 831 -24.03 23.04 3.73
C GLN A 831 -23.18 22.21 4.71
N GLN A 832 -23.15 22.58 5.98
CA GLN A 832 -22.40 21.92 7.04
C GLN A 832 -23.33 21.38 8.13
N GLN A 833 -23.99 22.25 8.90
CA GLN A 833 -24.67 21.86 10.15
C GLN A 833 -25.80 20.83 9.96
N ILE A 834 -26.75 21.14 9.06
CA ILE A 834 -27.91 20.27 8.78
C ILE A 834 -27.49 18.88 8.27
N PRO A 835 -26.58 18.74 7.29
CA PRO A 835 -26.18 17.44 6.77
C PRO A 835 -25.15 16.67 7.62
N THR A 836 -24.60 17.24 8.71
CA THR A 836 -23.59 16.58 9.55
C THR A 836 -24.03 15.22 10.09
N ALA A 837 -25.21 15.11 10.70
CA ALA A 837 -25.66 13.85 11.31
C ALA A 837 -25.76 12.69 10.29
N PRO A 838 -26.44 12.84 9.13
CA PRO A 838 -26.47 11.77 8.12
C PRO A 838 -25.09 11.49 7.52
N PHE A 839 -24.20 12.49 7.39
CA PHE A 839 -22.82 12.26 6.96
C PHE A 839 -22.07 11.37 7.95
N VAL A 840 -22.14 11.68 9.25
CA VAL A 840 -21.54 10.87 10.32
C VAL A 840 -22.12 9.45 10.32
N ASN A 841 -23.43 9.30 10.16
CA ASN A 841 -24.06 7.97 10.11
C ASN A 841 -23.62 7.16 8.88
N TYR A 842 -23.43 7.81 7.73
CA TYR A 842 -22.96 7.16 6.51
C TYR A 842 -21.50 6.72 6.65
N TRP A 843 -20.66 7.57 7.24
CA TRP A 843 -19.22 7.34 7.45
C TRP A 843 -18.85 6.80 8.83
N ASP A 844 -19.80 6.34 9.64
CA ASP A 844 -19.59 5.92 11.05
C ASP A 844 -18.39 4.97 11.21
N SER A 845 -18.30 3.98 10.32
CA SER A 845 -17.20 3.03 10.34
C SER A 845 -15.84 3.71 10.08
N LEU A 846 -15.80 4.69 9.16
CA LEU A 846 -14.58 5.41 8.79
C LEU A 846 -14.15 6.39 9.90
N LEU A 847 -15.08 7.16 10.45
CA LEU A 847 -14.79 8.19 11.45
C LEU A 847 -14.44 7.58 12.82
N GLY A 848 -14.98 6.40 13.15
CA GLY A 848 -14.61 5.68 14.37
C GLY A 848 -15.02 6.37 15.68
N LEU A 849 -16.07 7.20 15.63
CA LEU A 849 -16.60 7.93 16.78
C LEU A 849 -17.28 6.99 17.79
N ASN A 850 -17.36 7.41 19.06
CA ASN A 850 -18.04 6.62 20.08
C ASN A 850 -19.54 6.54 19.76
N LYS A 851 -20.15 5.35 19.87
CA LYS A 851 -21.59 5.15 19.66
C LYS A 851 -22.45 6.11 20.48
N SER A 852 -22.11 6.36 21.74
CA SER A 852 -22.87 7.30 22.58
C SER A 852 -22.79 8.73 22.07
N PHE A 853 -21.67 9.12 21.45
CA PHE A 853 -21.50 10.42 20.82
C PHE A 853 -22.32 10.52 19.52
N VAL A 854 -22.28 9.49 18.67
CA VAL A 854 -23.11 9.44 17.45
C VAL A 854 -24.61 9.47 17.79
N GLU A 855 -25.04 8.78 18.85
CA GLU A 855 -26.42 8.85 19.36
C GLU A 855 -26.79 10.27 19.85
N ASP A 856 -25.87 10.97 20.51
CA ASP A 856 -26.06 12.37 20.94
C ASP A 856 -26.18 13.32 19.74
N ILE A 857 -25.28 13.22 18.75
CA ILE A 857 -25.35 14.02 17.51
C ILE A 857 -26.69 13.82 16.80
N ASN A 858 -27.16 12.57 16.68
CA ASN A 858 -28.46 12.28 16.08
C ASN A 858 -29.63 12.86 16.88
N LYS A 859 -29.57 12.77 18.21
CA LYS A 859 -30.59 13.33 19.09
C LYS A 859 -30.65 14.86 18.96
N ARG A 860 -29.50 15.54 19.03
CA ARG A 860 -29.39 16.99 18.87
C ARG A 860 -29.83 17.44 17.49
N ALA A 861 -29.46 16.74 16.41
CA ALA A 861 -29.97 17.02 15.07
C ALA A 861 -31.52 17.00 15.01
N GLY A 862 -32.15 16.07 15.73
CA GLY A 862 -33.61 16.04 15.89
C GLY A 862 -34.16 17.23 16.68
N GLU A 863 -33.55 17.55 17.83
CA GLU A 863 -33.96 18.68 18.69
C GLU A 863 -33.76 20.05 18.00
N CYS A 864 -32.71 20.19 17.20
CA CYS A 864 -32.40 21.36 16.39
C CYS A 864 -33.28 21.46 15.13
N GLY A 865 -34.10 20.44 14.82
CA GLY A 865 -34.95 20.42 13.64
C GLY A 865 -34.23 20.12 12.32
N TYR A 866 -32.94 19.80 12.35
CA TYR A 866 -32.13 19.51 11.17
C TYR A 866 -32.62 18.28 10.41
N THR A 867 -32.96 17.20 11.15
CA THR A 867 -33.46 15.96 10.54
C THR A 867 -34.77 16.19 9.78
N ALA A 868 -35.74 16.88 10.40
CA ALA A 868 -37.03 17.16 9.78
C ALA A 868 -36.89 18.11 8.58
N PHE A 869 -36.02 19.11 8.68
CA PHE A 869 -35.73 20.02 7.57
C PHE A 869 -35.12 19.27 6.39
N LEU A 870 -34.13 18.40 6.63
CA LEU A 870 -33.46 17.65 5.57
C LEU A 870 -34.41 16.65 4.89
N GLU A 871 -35.27 15.96 5.64
CA GLU A 871 -36.30 15.06 5.10
C GLU A 871 -37.27 15.82 4.19
N GLN A 872 -37.71 17.01 4.59
CA GLN A 872 -38.54 17.87 3.74
C GLN A 872 -37.80 18.36 2.50
N ALA A 873 -36.55 18.82 2.68
CA ALA A 873 -35.75 19.39 1.60
C ALA A 873 -35.38 18.37 0.52
N LEU A 874 -35.16 17.11 0.89
CA LEU A 874 -34.83 16.02 -0.03
C LEU A 874 -36.07 15.29 -0.56
N THR A 875 -37.15 16.03 -0.81
CA THR A 875 -38.36 15.56 -1.51
C THR A 875 -38.27 15.89 -3.00
N PHE A 876 -38.60 14.91 -3.86
CA PHE A 876 -38.48 15.02 -5.32
C PHE A 876 -39.80 14.61 -6.00
N PRO A 877 -40.41 15.48 -6.83
CA PRO A 877 -40.12 16.90 -6.98
C PRO A 877 -40.43 17.70 -5.70
N PRO A 878 -39.84 18.90 -5.49
CA PRO A 878 -40.20 19.77 -4.38
C PRO A 878 -41.70 20.09 -4.35
N GLU A 879 -42.29 20.06 -3.15
CA GLU A 879 -43.70 20.41 -2.94
C GLU A 879 -43.94 21.93 -2.92
N GLY A 880 -42.87 22.72 -2.77
CA GLY A 880 -42.89 24.17 -2.74
C GLY A 880 -41.65 24.76 -2.05
N PRO A 881 -41.61 26.09 -1.85
CA PRO A 881 -40.51 26.78 -1.19
C PRO A 881 -40.16 26.13 0.16
N LEU A 882 -38.86 25.91 0.40
CA LEU A 882 -38.42 25.38 1.68
C LEU A 882 -38.62 26.43 2.78
N PRO A 883 -38.94 26.01 4.03
CA PRO A 883 -38.98 26.93 5.15
C PRO A 883 -37.60 27.56 5.40
N THR A 884 -37.56 28.61 6.22
CA THR A 884 -36.27 29.13 6.70
C THR A 884 -35.50 28.03 7.43
N PRO A 885 -34.20 27.82 7.13
CA PRO A 885 -33.41 26.82 7.83
C PRO A 885 -33.44 27.05 9.35
N PRO A 886 -33.59 26.00 10.15
CA PRO A 886 -33.50 26.12 11.61
C PRO A 886 -32.12 26.64 12.02
N ASN A 887 -32.08 27.45 13.09
CA ASN A 887 -30.85 28.03 13.65
C ASN A 887 -29.96 28.77 12.65
N LEU A 888 -30.54 29.44 11.65
CA LEU A 888 -29.80 30.18 10.64
C LEU A 888 -28.85 31.25 11.21
N SER A 889 -29.19 31.84 12.36
CA SER A 889 -28.33 32.81 13.07
C SER A 889 -27.22 32.18 13.91
N ASN A 890 -27.18 30.84 14.00
CA ASN A 890 -26.26 30.05 14.81
C ASN A 890 -26.26 30.39 16.32
N ASP A 891 -27.38 30.91 16.86
CA ASP A 891 -27.48 31.37 18.25
C ASP A 891 -27.72 30.25 19.28
N ALA A 892 -27.87 29.00 18.83
CA ALA A 892 -28.19 27.87 19.69
C ALA A 892 -26.93 27.03 19.97
N ASP A 893 -26.31 27.24 21.13
CA ASP A 893 -25.07 26.56 21.56
C ASP A 893 -25.10 25.02 21.39
N ASN A 894 -26.28 24.39 21.45
CA ASN A 894 -26.42 22.94 21.34
C ASN A 894 -26.64 22.44 19.89
N CYS A 895 -26.56 23.30 18.87
CA CYS A 895 -26.86 22.96 17.48
C CYS A 895 -25.67 23.09 16.52
N ASP A 896 -24.48 23.33 17.07
CA ASP A 896 -23.22 23.29 16.35
C ASP A 896 -22.69 21.86 16.26
N LEU A 897 -23.31 21.06 15.39
CA LEU A 897 -22.97 19.65 15.23
C LEU A 897 -21.68 19.47 14.44
N PHE A 898 -21.43 20.37 13.48
CA PHE A 898 -20.29 20.29 12.59
C PHE A 898 -18.97 20.39 13.34
N ASP A 899 -18.79 21.45 14.14
CA ASP A 899 -17.56 21.67 14.88
C ASP A 899 -17.38 20.62 15.98
N ASP A 900 -18.47 20.21 16.64
CA ASP A 900 -18.42 19.11 17.61
C ASP A 900 -17.93 17.81 16.98
N VAL A 901 -18.41 17.46 15.79
CA VAL A 901 -17.98 16.28 15.05
C VAL A 901 -16.54 16.43 14.57
N PHE A 902 -16.16 17.57 14.00
CA PHE A 902 -14.81 17.86 13.54
C PHE A 902 -13.79 17.76 14.68
N ASN A 903 -14.09 18.34 15.84
CA ASN A 903 -13.27 18.25 17.04
C ASN A 903 -13.18 16.81 17.55
N ALA A 904 -14.31 16.10 17.63
CA ALA A 904 -14.33 14.71 18.11
C ALA A 904 -13.54 13.77 17.20
N VAL A 905 -13.69 13.89 15.87
CA VAL A 905 -12.95 13.03 14.93
C VAL A 905 -11.46 13.37 14.91
N SER A 906 -11.09 14.64 15.08
CA SER A 906 -9.67 15.05 15.18
C SER A 906 -8.98 14.46 16.41
N ILE A 907 -9.71 14.20 17.49
CA ILE A 907 -9.19 13.46 18.66
C ILE A 907 -8.97 11.97 18.31
N VAL A 908 -9.89 11.35 17.57
CA VAL A 908 -9.80 9.95 17.16
C VAL A 908 -8.70 9.74 16.11
N ASN A 909 -8.56 10.67 15.18
CA ASN A 909 -7.58 10.68 14.11
C ASN A 909 -6.85 12.04 14.10
N PRO A 910 -5.68 12.14 14.74
CA PRO A 910 -4.92 13.39 14.80
C PRO A 910 -4.41 13.91 13.44
N CYS A 911 -4.50 13.12 12.37
CA CYS A 911 -4.22 13.54 11.00
C CYS A 911 -5.51 13.55 10.15
N PHE A 912 -6.66 13.78 10.80
CA PHE A 912 -7.93 13.89 10.11
C PHE A 912 -7.89 15.06 9.14
N ASP A 913 -8.37 14.81 7.93
CA ASP A 913 -8.46 15.80 6.88
C ASP A 913 -9.91 16.00 6.47
N ILE A 914 -10.47 17.17 6.76
CA ILE A 914 -11.85 17.54 6.43
C ILE A 914 -12.10 17.62 4.93
N TYR A 915 -11.06 17.93 4.15
CA TYR A 915 -11.13 17.95 2.69
C TYR A 915 -11.23 16.54 2.09
N GLN A 916 -10.80 15.51 2.82
CA GLN A 916 -10.81 14.12 2.38
C GLN A 916 -10.86 13.18 3.59
N VAL A 917 -12.06 12.88 4.10
CA VAL A 917 -12.25 12.24 5.42
C VAL A 917 -11.67 10.82 5.56
N ALA A 918 -11.18 10.23 4.47
CA ALA A 918 -10.47 8.96 4.46
C ALA A 918 -8.98 9.08 4.87
N THR A 919 -8.43 10.28 4.96
CA THR A 919 -7.02 10.54 5.30
C THR A 919 -6.71 10.14 6.74
N THR A 920 -5.60 9.42 6.94
CA THR A 920 -5.09 9.00 8.27
C THR A 920 -3.59 9.15 8.35
N CYS A 921 -3.04 9.21 9.56
CA CYS A 921 -1.59 9.36 9.77
C CYS A 921 -0.73 8.32 9.01
N PRO A 922 0.48 8.69 8.56
CA PRO A 922 1.18 9.96 8.81
C PRO A 922 0.65 11.16 8.00
N LEU A 923 0.75 12.36 8.56
CA LEU A 923 0.48 13.61 7.84
C LEU A 923 1.63 13.86 6.84
N LEU A 924 1.29 13.99 5.56
CA LEU A 924 2.26 14.26 4.51
C LEU A 924 2.61 15.75 4.48
N TRP A 925 3.85 16.10 4.18
CA TRP A 925 4.24 17.48 3.93
C TRP A 925 3.72 17.95 2.56
N ASP A 926 3.27 19.19 2.49
CA ASP A 926 2.86 19.86 1.27
C ASP A 926 3.79 21.02 0.88
N VAL A 927 4.16 21.06 -0.41
CA VAL A 927 5.04 22.04 -1.03
C VAL A 927 4.41 23.45 -1.11
N LEU A 928 3.10 23.58 -0.95
CA LEU A 928 2.40 24.87 -0.86
C LEU A 928 2.27 25.36 0.60
N GLY A 929 2.40 24.45 1.57
CA GLY A 929 2.47 24.74 3.00
C GLY A 929 1.20 24.37 3.77
N PHE A 930 0.19 23.82 3.09
CA PHE A 930 -1.13 23.51 3.62
C PHE A 930 -1.59 22.09 3.20
N PRO A 931 -1.10 21.02 3.86
CA PRO A 931 -1.48 19.64 3.53
C PRO A 931 -2.87 19.29 4.12
N GLY A 932 -3.92 19.98 3.67
CA GLY A 932 -5.29 19.81 4.14
C GLY A 932 -5.56 20.49 5.48
N SER A 933 -6.19 19.79 6.42
CA SER A 933 -6.67 20.41 7.69
C SER A 933 -5.60 20.90 8.66
N ILE A 934 -4.35 20.49 8.49
CA ILE A 934 -3.27 20.75 9.44
C ILE A 934 -2.07 21.30 8.67
N PRO A 935 -1.66 22.57 8.89
CA PRO A 935 -0.45 23.10 8.28
C PRO A 935 0.76 22.33 8.81
N TYR A 936 1.54 21.74 7.89
CA TYR A 936 2.76 21.02 8.24
C TYR A 936 3.82 21.26 7.18
N THR A 937 4.88 21.97 7.57
CA THR A 937 6.11 22.15 6.79
C THR A 937 7.30 21.71 7.64
N PRO A 938 8.00 20.60 7.31
CA PRO A 938 9.09 20.08 8.11
C PRO A 938 10.31 21.01 8.05
N THR A 939 11.15 20.97 9.08
CA THR A 939 12.38 21.78 9.13
C THR A 939 13.25 21.53 7.89
N GLY A 940 13.57 22.60 7.16
CA GLY A 940 14.38 22.56 5.93
C GLY A 940 13.57 22.45 4.63
N ALA A 941 12.26 22.24 4.72
CA ALA A 941 11.35 22.42 3.59
C ALA A 941 11.07 23.91 3.32
N PHE A 942 10.56 24.19 2.13
CA PHE A 942 10.21 25.52 1.66
C PHE A 942 8.85 25.49 0.98
N VAL A 943 8.13 26.60 1.00
CA VAL A 943 6.96 26.80 0.14
C VAL A 943 7.46 27.11 -1.26
N TYR A 944 7.01 26.36 -2.28
CA TYR A 944 7.57 26.42 -3.63
C TYR A 944 7.53 27.82 -4.24
N PHE A 945 6.37 28.47 -4.15
CA PHE A 945 6.17 29.82 -4.67
C PHE A 945 6.85 30.91 -3.83
N ASN A 946 7.44 30.59 -2.67
CA ASN A 946 8.29 31.51 -1.91
C ASN A 946 9.76 31.53 -2.37
N LEU A 947 10.15 30.67 -3.31
CA LEU A 947 11.48 30.73 -3.91
C LEU A 947 11.57 31.92 -4.86
N THR A 948 12.49 32.86 -4.59
CA THR A 948 12.70 34.03 -5.46
C THR A 948 12.99 33.64 -6.91
N SER A 949 13.75 32.56 -7.13
CA SER A 949 14.03 32.05 -8.47
C SER A 949 12.80 31.51 -9.19
N VAL A 950 11.81 30.96 -8.47
CA VAL A 950 10.52 30.55 -9.04
C VAL A 950 9.73 31.80 -9.39
N GLN A 951 9.61 32.75 -8.47
CA GLN A 951 8.89 34.00 -8.68
C GLN A 951 9.41 34.76 -9.92
N GLU A 952 10.74 34.91 -10.04
CA GLU A 952 11.37 35.51 -11.21
C GLU A 952 11.08 34.73 -12.50
N ALA A 953 11.11 33.39 -12.46
CA ALA A 953 10.86 32.55 -13.63
C ALA A 953 9.42 32.68 -14.17
N ILE A 954 8.44 32.90 -13.29
CA ILE A 954 7.02 33.03 -13.63
C ILE A 954 6.53 34.49 -13.64
N HIS A 955 7.45 35.46 -13.68
CA HIS A 955 7.16 36.90 -13.64
C HIS A 955 6.26 37.31 -12.47
N ALA A 956 6.32 36.57 -11.37
CA ALA A 956 5.61 36.90 -10.16
C ALA A 956 6.36 38.00 -9.39
N PRO A 957 5.63 38.93 -8.77
CA PRO A 957 6.01 39.57 -7.52
C PRO A 957 7.01 38.84 -6.61
N ILE A 958 8.13 39.51 -6.29
CA ILE A 958 8.97 39.07 -5.17
C ILE A 958 8.31 39.46 -3.86
N GLN A 959 7.70 38.48 -3.17
CA GLN A 959 7.00 38.64 -1.90
C GLN A 959 6.85 37.29 -1.19
N GLU A 960 6.32 37.30 0.03
CA GLU A 960 5.79 36.08 0.64
C GLU A 960 4.46 35.72 -0.03
N TRP A 961 4.33 34.44 -0.37
CA TRP A 961 3.16 33.80 -0.96
C TRP A 961 2.60 32.83 0.06
N GLU A 962 1.28 32.89 0.21
CA GLU A 962 0.47 32.00 1.02
C GLU A 962 -0.59 31.40 0.10
N GLU A 963 -0.91 30.12 0.30
CA GLU A 963 -1.93 29.44 -0.48
C GLU A 963 -3.29 30.10 -0.33
N CYS A 964 -3.69 30.37 0.90
CA CYS A 964 -4.85 31.18 1.25
C CYS A 964 -4.41 32.43 2.00
N SER A 965 -4.82 33.60 1.51
CA SER A 965 -4.42 34.88 2.06
C SER A 965 -4.82 35.01 3.54
N SER A 966 -3.85 35.33 4.40
CA SER A 966 -4.09 35.73 5.78
C SER A 966 -4.72 37.12 5.92
N ARG A 967 -4.80 37.89 4.82
CA ARG A 967 -5.41 39.21 4.77
C ARG A 967 -6.82 39.12 4.23
N ASP A 968 -7.71 39.91 4.82
CA ASP A 968 -9.08 40.05 4.36
C ASP A 968 -9.10 40.54 2.91
N VAL A 969 -9.79 39.77 2.05
CA VAL A 969 -10.01 40.11 0.63
C VAL A 969 -11.31 40.88 0.39
N PHE A 970 -12.07 41.11 1.45
CA PHE A 970 -13.22 42.01 1.49
C PHE A 970 -12.98 43.11 2.52
N VAL A 971 -13.55 44.29 2.29
CA VAL A 971 -13.54 45.37 3.28
C VAL A 971 -14.23 44.89 4.55
N ASP A 972 -13.55 45.06 5.69
CA ASP A 972 -13.96 44.57 7.02
C ASP A 972 -14.04 43.04 7.16
N GLY A 973 -13.49 42.27 6.20
CA GLY A 973 -13.43 40.80 6.26
C GLY A 973 -14.76 40.08 6.04
N VAL A 974 -15.78 40.78 5.52
CA VAL A 974 -17.13 40.23 5.36
C VAL A 974 -17.61 40.40 3.92
N ASP A 975 -17.93 39.27 3.26
CA ASP A 975 -18.72 39.28 2.03
C ASP A 975 -20.19 39.58 2.35
N LYS A 976 -20.72 40.66 1.75
CA LYS A 976 -22.11 41.11 1.95
C LYS A 976 -23.08 40.53 0.91
N SER A 977 -22.62 39.60 0.09
CA SER A 977 -23.40 39.04 -1.02
C SER A 977 -24.39 37.98 -0.55
N PRO A 978 -25.57 37.89 -1.19
CA PRO A 978 -26.42 36.73 -0.99
C PRO A 978 -25.77 35.47 -1.59
N PRO A 979 -26.04 34.27 -1.03
CA PRO A 979 -25.55 33.01 -1.60
C PRO A 979 -25.98 32.83 -3.06
N SER A 980 -25.06 32.35 -3.90
CA SER A 980 -25.24 32.29 -5.35
C SER A 980 -26.47 31.48 -5.78
N ALA A 981 -26.80 30.37 -5.11
CA ALA A 981 -28.00 29.57 -5.40
C ALA A 981 -29.31 30.28 -5.07
N LEU A 982 -29.27 31.33 -4.24
CA LEU A 982 -30.43 32.16 -3.88
C LEU A 982 -30.48 33.48 -4.66
N SER A 983 -29.48 33.75 -5.50
CA SER A 983 -29.36 34.99 -6.27
C SER A 983 -29.09 34.74 -7.76
N VAL A 984 -27.82 34.66 -8.15
CA VAL A 984 -27.35 34.77 -9.54
C VAL A 984 -27.28 33.43 -10.27
N LEU A 985 -27.02 32.32 -9.57
CA LEU A 985 -26.84 31.01 -10.21
C LEU A 985 -28.07 30.54 -11.01
N PRO A 986 -29.33 30.73 -10.54
CA PRO A 986 -30.52 30.44 -11.36
C PRO A 986 -30.50 31.13 -12.72
N HIS A 987 -30.15 32.42 -12.74
CA HIS A 987 -30.09 33.21 -13.96
C HIS A 987 -28.99 32.67 -14.88
N VAL A 988 -27.84 32.29 -14.33
CA VAL A 988 -26.76 31.68 -15.10
C VAL A 988 -27.18 30.33 -15.71
N ILE A 989 -27.87 29.47 -14.95
CA ILE A 989 -28.38 28.18 -15.46
C ILE A 989 -29.34 28.39 -16.64
N ASP A 990 -30.19 29.42 -16.59
CA ASP A 990 -31.16 29.71 -17.64
C ASP A 990 -30.53 30.27 -18.94
N HIS A 991 -29.27 30.72 -18.89
CA HIS A 991 -28.55 31.33 -20.01
C HIS A 991 -27.31 30.55 -20.48
N ALA A 992 -26.81 29.61 -19.68
CA ALA A 992 -25.66 28.76 -20.03
C ALA A 992 -26.08 27.55 -20.87
N ASP A 993 -25.17 27.07 -21.72
CA ASP A 993 -25.35 25.79 -22.42
C ASP A 993 -25.29 24.61 -21.44
N ARG A 994 -24.36 24.68 -20.47
CA ARG A 994 -24.18 23.69 -19.40
C ARG A 994 -23.73 24.36 -18.10
N VAL A 995 -24.37 23.97 -17.00
CA VAL A 995 -23.87 24.23 -15.65
C VAL A 995 -23.60 22.89 -14.99
N VAL A 996 -22.36 22.67 -14.54
CA VAL A 996 -21.95 21.41 -13.91
C VAL A 996 -21.50 21.67 -12.48
N ILE A 997 -22.05 20.92 -11.54
CA ILE A 997 -21.59 20.86 -10.16
C ILE A 997 -21.04 19.46 -9.93
N GLY A 998 -19.74 19.36 -9.65
CA GLY A 998 -19.12 18.13 -9.18
C GLY A 998 -19.00 18.14 -7.67
N HIS A 999 -19.28 17.02 -7.01
CA HIS A 999 -19.20 16.93 -5.54
C HIS A 999 -18.53 15.62 -5.10
N GLY A 1000 -17.41 15.72 -4.41
CA GLY A 1000 -16.70 14.59 -3.80
C GLY A 1000 -17.45 14.02 -2.59
N ILE A 1001 -17.73 12.73 -2.59
CA ILE A 1001 -18.55 12.12 -1.50
C ILE A 1001 -17.82 11.99 -0.16
N LEU A 1002 -16.51 12.23 -0.13
CA LEU A 1002 -15.68 12.28 1.07
C LEU A 1002 -15.38 13.72 1.53
N ASP A 1003 -15.98 14.73 0.90
CA ASP A 1003 -15.89 16.11 1.36
C ASP A 1003 -16.75 16.32 2.62
N MET A 1004 -16.11 16.76 3.70
CA MET A 1004 -16.80 17.23 4.91
C MET A 1004 -16.83 18.75 5.00
N VAL A 1005 -15.99 19.51 4.30
CA VAL A 1005 -16.03 20.98 4.30
C VAL A 1005 -17.37 21.49 3.80
N LEU A 1006 -17.84 20.92 2.69
CA LEU A 1006 -19.17 21.15 2.14
C LEU A 1006 -19.81 19.80 1.86
N ILE A 1007 -20.82 19.43 2.65
CA ILE A 1007 -21.37 18.08 2.57
C ILE A 1007 -22.33 17.99 1.39
N TYR A 1008 -22.18 16.96 0.55
CA TYR A 1008 -23.00 16.71 -0.65
C TYR A 1008 -24.52 16.92 -0.45
N ASN A 1009 -25.07 16.41 0.67
CA ASN A 1009 -26.50 16.57 0.96
C ASN A 1009 -26.89 18.05 1.10
N GLY A 1010 -26.01 18.90 1.63
CA GLY A 1010 -26.20 20.35 1.71
C GLY A 1010 -26.22 21.02 0.33
N THR A 1011 -25.33 20.62 -0.58
CA THR A 1011 -25.36 21.05 -2.00
C THR A 1011 -26.68 20.66 -2.66
N LEU A 1012 -27.14 19.42 -2.43
CA LEU A 1012 -28.42 18.96 -2.96
C LEU A 1012 -29.60 19.74 -2.38
N VAL A 1013 -29.58 20.08 -1.08
CA VAL A 1013 -30.58 20.96 -0.45
C VAL A 1013 -30.57 22.36 -1.07
N ALA A 1014 -29.40 22.95 -1.31
CA ALA A 1014 -29.29 24.26 -1.96
C ALA A 1014 -29.95 24.23 -3.36
N ILE A 1015 -29.71 23.15 -4.13
CA ILE A 1015 -30.34 22.94 -5.43
C ILE A 1015 -31.86 22.72 -5.30
N GLN A 1016 -32.33 21.94 -4.33
CA GLN A 1016 -33.77 21.72 -4.10
C GLN A 1016 -34.49 23.02 -3.70
N ASN A 1017 -33.81 23.97 -3.07
CA ASN A 1017 -34.38 25.27 -2.76
C ASN A 1017 -34.42 26.22 -3.96
N MET A 1018 -33.54 26.00 -4.94
CA MET A 1018 -33.37 26.84 -6.12
C MET A 1018 -34.49 26.65 -7.16
N THR A 1019 -34.89 27.73 -7.84
CA THR A 1019 -35.81 27.66 -9.00
C THR A 1019 -35.04 27.97 -10.28
N PHE A 1020 -34.96 27.00 -11.19
CA PHE A 1020 -34.22 27.12 -12.46
C PHE A 1020 -34.99 26.41 -13.58
N GLY A 1021 -34.96 26.95 -14.79
CA GLY A 1021 -35.77 26.47 -15.92
C GLY A 1021 -37.27 26.46 -15.64
N GLY A 1022 -37.75 27.41 -14.82
CA GLY A 1022 -39.15 27.59 -14.45
C GLY A 1022 -39.73 26.59 -13.45
N LYS A 1023 -38.91 25.72 -12.82
CA LYS A 1023 -39.34 24.80 -11.76
C LYS A 1023 -38.34 24.78 -10.60
N GLN A 1024 -38.84 24.49 -9.41
CA GLN A 1024 -38.01 24.36 -8.22
C GLN A 1024 -37.36 22.97 -8.15
N GLY A 1025 -36.06 22.94 -7.85
CA GLY A 1025 -35.27 21.73 -7.59
C GLY A 1025 -35.27 20.68 -8.70
N PHE A 1026 -34.57 19.58 -8.47
CA PHE A 1026 -34.68 18.39 -9.32
C PHE A 1026 -36.00 17.67 -9.10
N SER A 1027 -36.53 17.09 -10.16
CA SER A 1027 -37.75 16.29 -10.11
C SER A 1027 -37.52 14.82 -9.78
N LYS A 1028 -36.29 14.33 -9.93
CA LYS A 1028 -35.91 12.93 -9.69
C LYS A 1028 -34.95 12.77 -8.52
N PRO A 1029 -35.17 11.78 -7.65
CA PRO A 1029 -34.25 11.49 -6.55
C PRO A 1029 -32.94 10.83 -7.03
N PRO A 1030 -31.85 10.90 -6.25
CA PRO A 1030 -30.56 10.28 -6.59
C PRO A 1030 -30.60 8.79 -6.95
N SER A 1031 -31.58 8.04 -6.42
CA SER A 1031 -31.79 6.62 -6.76
C SER A 1031 -32.14 6.38 -8.23
N GLU A 1032 -32.57 7.40 -8.96
CA GLU A 1032 -32.94 7.32 -10.38
C GLU A 1032 -31.89 7.91 -11.33
N TRP A 1033 -30.79 8.46 -10.81
CA TRP A 1033 -29.76 9.14 -11.61
C TRP A 1033 -28.91 8.15 -12.39
N ASP A 1034 -28.37 8.56 -13.55
CA ASP A 1034 -27.54 7.70 -14.37
C ASP A 1034 -26.15 7.49 -13.74
N ASP A 1035 -25.45 6.44 -14.15
CA ASP A 1035 -24.06 6.21 -13.71
C ASP A 1035 -23.13 7.24 -14.38
N PHE A 1036 -22.21 7.81 -13.61
CA PHE A 1036 -21.09 8.60 -14.13
C PHE A 1036 -19.94 7.65 -14.52
N TYR A 1037 -19.56 7.66 -15.80
CA TYR A 1037 -18.55 6.76 -16.35
C TYR A 1037 -17.28 7.49 -16.77
N VAL A 1038 -16.15 7.02 -16.23
CA VAL A 1038 -14.79 7.42 -16.60
C VAL A 1038 -14.14 6.31 -17.43
N PRO A 1039 -13.57 6.61 -18.62
CA PRO A 1039 -12.91 5.62 -19.45
C PRO A 1039 -11.75 4.91 -18.74
N TYR A 1040 -11.66 3.58 -18.92
CA TYR A 1040 -10.44 2.86 -18.56
C TYR A 1040 -9.28 3.32 -19.45
N HIS A 1041 -8.15 3.56 -18.82
CA HIS A 1041 -6.94 4.07 -19.46
C HIS A 1041 -5.75 3.24 -18.94
N VAL A 1042 -4.87 2.82 -19.85
CA VAL A 1042 -3.62 2.14 -19.52
C VAL A 1042 -2.52 3.08 -19.95
N SER A 1043 -1.63 3.50 -19.04
CA SER A 1043 -0.32 4.02 -19.47
C SER A 1043 0.34 2.96 -20.36
N GLY A 1044 1.17 3.35 -21.32
CA GLY A 1044 1.73 2.45 -22.33
C GLY A 1044 2.49 1.24 -21.77
N SER A 1045 3.45 0.70 -22.52
CA SER A 1045 4.21 -0.50 -22.11
C SER A 1045 4.89 -0.43 -20.73
N ASP A 1046 4.94 0.75 -20.09
CA ASP A 1046 5.31 0.97 -18.69
C ASP A 1046 4.09 1.28 -17.81
N SER A 1047 3.45 0.24 -17.28
CA SER A 1047 2.35 0.34 -16.30
C SER A 1047 2.79 0.83 -14.91
N THR A 1048 3.94 1.49 -14.80
CA THR A 1048 4.66 1.88 -13.57
C THR A 1048 4.84 3.39 -13.41
N SER A 1049 4.36 4.21 -14.36
CA SER A 1049 4.44 5.68 -14.21
C SER A 1049 3.46 6.19 -13.15
N LEU A 1050 3.99 6.56 -11.98
CA LEU A 1050 3.26 7.20 -10.88
C LEU A 1050 2.47 8.44 -11.32
N ALA A 1051 2.89 9.11 -12.41
CA ALA A 1051 2.22 10.28 -12.96
C ALA A 1051 0.81 9.98 -13.52
N THR A 1052 0.53 8.73 -13.91
CA THR A 1052 -0.71 8.35 -14.63
C THR A 1052 -1.79 7.67 -13.77
N LEU A 1053 -1.58 7.55 -12.46
CA LEU A 1053 -2.49 6.83 -11.57
C LEU A 1053 -3.80 7.61 -11.35
N ALA A 1054 -4.89 7.14 -11.96
CA ALA A 1054 -6.22 7.68 -11.71
C ALA A 1054 -7.31 6.60 -11.76
N GLY A 1055 -8.46 6.88 -11.13
CA GLY A 1055 -9.61 5.96 -11.11
C GLY A 1055 -10.31 5.85 -12.47
N ALA A 1056 -10.98 4.72 -12.73
CA ALA A 1056 -11.76 4.51 -13.95
C ALA A 1056 -12.95 3.57 -13.71
N GLY A 1057 -13.89 3.56 -14.66
CA GLY A 1057 -15.15 2.82 -14.60
C GLY A 1057 -16.29 3.71 -14.09
N VAL A 1058 -17.25 3.12 -13.37
CA VAL A 1058 -18.34 3.88 -12.75
C VAL A 1058 -17.80 4.57 -11.49
N MET A 1059 -17.60 5.88 -11.60
CA MET A 1059 -16.96 6.72 -10.59
C MET A 1059 -17.98 7.56 -9.80
N GLY A 1060 -19.28 7.37 -10.01
CA GLY A 1060 -20.34 8.01 -9.24
C GLY A 1060 -21.67 8.01 -9.99
N GLN A 1061 -22.50 9.02 -9.73
CA GLN A 1061 -23.79 9.20 -10.40
C GLN A 1061 -23.89 10.60 -10.98
N THR A 1062 -24.67 10.76 -12.05
CA THR A 1062 -24.88 12.05 -12.71
C THR A 1062 -26.35 12.24 -13.07
N HIS A 1063 -26.82 13.47 -12.93
CA HIS A 1063 -28.16 13.87 -13.33
C HIS A 1063 -28.14 15.25 -13.96
N THR A 1064 -28.70 15.36 -15.16
CA THR A 1064 -28.88 16.63 -15.87
C THR A 1064 -30.37 16.93 -15.99
N GLU A 1065 -30.77 18.11 -15.54
CA GLU A 1065 -32.14 18.59 -15.63
C GLU A 1065 -32.14 20.10 -15.89
N ARG A 1066 -32.78 20.53 -17.00
CA ARG A 1066 -32.95 21.95 -17.37
C ARG A 1066 -31.63 22.75 -17.36
N GLY A 1067 -30.57 22.20 -17.94
CA GLY A 1067 -29.27 22.88 -18.08
C GLY A 1067 -28.31 22.70 -16.90
N LEU A 1068 -28.81 22.31 -15.72
CA LEU A 1068 -28.00 22.00 -14.55
C LEU A 1068 -27.67 20.50 -14.49
N THR A 1069 -26.39 20.19 -14.30
CA THR A 1069 -25.87 18.84 -14.06
C THR A 1069 -25.24 18.75 -12.69
N LEU A 1070 -25.68 17.80 -11.87
CA LEU A 1070 -24.99 17.42 -10.62
C LEU A 1070 -24.34 16.05 -10.82
N VAL A 1071 -23.07 15.94 -10.44
CA VAL A 1071 -22.31 14.69 -10.49
C VAL A 1071 -21.65 14.41 -9.16
N THR A 1072 -21.83 13.20 -8.63
CA THR A 1072 -21.11 12.71 -7.45
C THR A 1072 -19.84 12.00 -7.88
N ILE A 1073 -18.77 12.15 -7.10
CA ILE A 1073 -17.48 11.51 -7.37
C ILE A 1073 -17.08 10.64 -6.18
N GLU A 1074 -17.07 9.34 -6.42
CA GLU A 1074 -16.67 8.30 -5.48
C GLU A 1074 -15.16 8.31 -5.30
N LEU A 1075 -14.71 8.11 -4.05
CA LEU A 1075 -13.30 8.16 -3.65
C LEU A 1075 -12.64 9.56 -3.74
N SER A 1076 -13.41 10.60 -4.05
CA SER A 1076 -12.92 11.99 -4.08
C SER A 1076 -13.37 12.79 -2.86
N GLY A 1077 -12.49 13.67 -2.39
CA GLY A 1077 -12.78 14.75 -1.45
C GLY A 1077 -13.07 16.08 -2.16
N HIS A 1078 -12.87 17.20 -1.45
CA HIS A 1078 -13.22 18.58 -1.81
C HIS A 1078 -12.53 19.10 -3.08
N MET A 1079 -11.20 18.95 -3.21
CA MET A 1079 -10.48 19.30 -4.45
C MET A 1079 -10.58 18.14 -5.45
N VAL A 1080 -11.72 18.01 -6.13
CA VAL A 1080 -12.00 16.83 -6.99
C VAL A 1080 -10.91 16.54 -8.04
N PRO A 1081 -10.39 17.53 -8.79
CA PRO A 1081 -9.34 17.25 -9.75
C PRO A 1081 -8.02 16.77 -9.11
N GLN A 1082 -7.78 17.08 -7.83
CA GLN A 1082 -6.64 16.52 -7.08
C GLN A 1082 -6.83 15.02 -6.80
N TYR A 1083 -7.97 14.65 -6.24
CA TYR A 1083 -8.21 13.29 -5.74
C TYR A 1083 -8.72 12.33 -6.83
N ALA A 1084 -9.36 12.86 -7.88
CA ALA A 1084 -9.94 12.10 -9.00
C ALA A 1084 -9.65 12.77 -10.36
N PRO A 1085 -8.37 12.90 -10.76
CA PRO A 1085 -7.98 13.72 -11.92
C PRO A 1085 -8.57 13.26 -13.26
N SER A 1086 -8.71 11.94 -13.48
CA SER A 1086 -9.35 11.39 -14.69
C SER A 1086 -10.85 11.68 -14.76
N ALA A 1087 -11.53 11.71 -13.62
CA ALA A 1087 -12.94 12.08 -13.53
C ALA A 1087 -13.13 13.56 -13.84
N ALA A 1088 -12.28 14.41 -13.26
CA ALA A 1088 -12.29 15.84 -13.53
C ALA A 1088 -12.00 16.16 -15.00
N TYR A 1089 -11.05 15.46 -15.61
CA TYR A 1089 -10.78 15.53 -17.04
C TYR A 1089 -12.01 15.21 -17.89
N ARG A 1090 -12.76 14.15 -17.51
CA ARG A 1090 -14.01 13.76 -18.16
C ARG A 1090 -15.11 14.80 -18.03
N HIS A 1091 -15.19 15.50 -16.89
CA HIS A 1091 -16.13 16.62 -16.71
C HIS A 1091 -15.85 17.76 -17.67
N VAL A 1092 -14.58 18.10 -17.91
CA VAL A 1092 -14.21 19.16 -18.86
C VAL A 1092 -14.54 18.76 -20.29
N GLU A 1093 -14.37 17.50 -20.68
CA GLU A 1093 -14.86 17.03 -21.99
C GLU A 1093 -16.36 17.26 -22.17
N PHE A 1094 -17.15 17.03 -21.13
CA PHE A 1094 -18.59 17.28 -21.16
C PHE A 1094 -18.91 18.77 -21.19
N LEU A 1095 -18.24 19.57 -20.35
CA LEU A 1095 -18.38 21.02 -20.31
C LEU A 1095 -18.17 21.64 -21.71
N LEU A 1096 -17.05 21.28 -22.34
CA LEU A 1096 -16.65 21.72 -23.68
C LEU A 1096 -17.48 21.10 -24.83
N GLY A 1097 -18.43 20.21 -24.52
CA GLY A 1097 -19.29 19.54 -25.49
C GLY A 1097 -18.57 18.53 -26.38
N ARG A 1098 -17.42 18.02 -25.95
CA ARG A 1098 -16.69 16.94 -26.61
C ARG A 1098 -17.41 15.60 -26.46
N ILE A 1099 -18.20 15.44 -25.40
CA ILE A 1099 -19.09 14.30 -25.19
C ILE A 1099 -20.52 14.75 -24.87
N PRO A 1100 -21.55 13.94 -25.21
CA PRO A 1100 -22.94 14.34 -25.06
C PRO A 1100 -23.48 14.20 -23.63
N SER A 1101 -22.87 13.35 -22.80
CA SER A 1101 -23.27 13.07 -21.41
C SER A 1101 -22.12 12.46 -20.62
N LEU A 1102 -22.11 12.67 -19.30
CA LEU A 1102 -21.18 12.03 -18.36
C LEU A 1102 -21.41 10.52 -18.19
N SER A 1103 -22.54 9.98 -18.65
CA SER A 1103 -22.78 8.53 -18.74
C SER A 1103 -22.25 7.90 -20.03
N THR A 1104 -21.64 8.71 -20.92
CA THR A 1104 -21.11 8.22 -22.19
C THR A 1104 -19.99 7.22 -21.94
N VAL A 1105 -20.19 5.98 -22.40
CA VAL A 1105 -19.17 4.92 -22.39
C VAL A 1105 -18.33 5.03 -23.66
N GLY A 1106 -17.05 5.35 -23.51
CA GLY A 1106 -16.11 5.43 -24.62
C GLY A 1106 -14.73 5.93 -24.21
N PRO A 1107 -13.76 6.06 -25.13
CA PRO A 1107 -12.45 6.60 -24.81
C PRO A 1107 -12.52 8.11 -24.51
N PHE A 1108 -11.43 8.64 -23.97
CA PHE A 1108 -11.21 10.09 -23.94
C PHE A 1108 -11.03 10.62 -25.37
N THR A 1109 -11.54 11.81 -25.64
CA THR A 1109 -11.49 12.49 -26.95
C THR A 1109 -10.08 12.92 -27.36
N THR A 1110 -9.14 12.92 -26.41
CA THR A 1110 -7.70 13.16 -26.62
C THR A 1110 -6.88 11.88 -26.79
N SER A 1111 -7.51 10.70 -26.75
CA SER A 1111 -6.82 9.43 -27.05
C SER A 1111 -6.71 9.22 -28.56
N PRO A 1112 -5.57 8.77 -29.10
CA PRO A 1112 -5.41 8.51 -30.52
C PRO A 1112 -6.38 7.44 -30.99
N ASP A 1113 -7.02 7.76 -32.12
CA ASP A 1113 -8.07 7.04 -32.84
C ASP A 1113 -8.09 5.52 -32.66
N THR A 1114 -9.14 5.02 -32.01
CA THR A 1114 -9.60 3.65 -32.21
C THR A 1114 -11.02 3.68 -32.72
N SER A 1115 -11.13 3.65 -34.04
CA SER A 1115 -12.31 3.21 -34.77
C SER A 1115 -13.05 2.12 -34.00
N TYR A 1116 -14.25 2.46 -33.54
CA TYR A 1116 -15.22 1.57 -32.90
C TYR A 1116 -15.69 0.44 -33.83
#